data_AF-A0A7J3MN63-F1
#
_entry.id   AF-A0A7J3MN63-F1
#
_cell.length_a   1.000
_cell.length_b   1.000
_cell.length_c   1.000
_cell.angle_alpha   90.00
_cell.angle_beta   90.00
_cell.angle_gamma   90.00
#
_symmetry.space_group_name_H-M   'P 1'
#
loop_
_entity.id
_entity.type
_entity.pdbx_description
1 polymer ?
#
loop_
_entity_poly.entity_id
_entity_poly.type
_entity_poly.pdbx_seq_one_letter_code
_entity_poly.pdbx_strand_id
1 'polypeptide(L)'
;MNIPTRVGFQSLCWDEPIVIKERGKVKVVEIGRLVDREFEKHPYEVIEKHPQSYALENHDDYQVLSFNPEGKAVWTRIKAFVRHRVPKNSEFVRIRTNRGDARVSKAHSLFSFSRFNGEFNPVPKSAEDVKIADDYHHLNEENHFIALRSLENQGKKEEIDLMEIIDELPHLQKNVFVKINPTHTLKRVRERIILEEQSLVPFYKEFGIKDRGVWKSWLKGKSIRYDIWRKYGDPNQKVEFKLKNSNTWYPRFLNGKLLENFVKLCAWYISEGHTAISTPIYVSQSPSKNARDIIKLLKALNALGQVARGKGYSRNGRKTKTVLKITGRGLLAEVISRTCGYLSFNKVIPWFIFDLSPKYQKIFIKTLLKGDGAEYSKYWDYSTTSRKLSTSLSLLLSQNNLRFAVYTEKRSKNNKNWRDSFIIRIFKENSKAKKTYFVNDFEARICLGVEKFNYDREYEYDISVDLPQENFVGGAGLLVFHNTPFSNVTLDLRVPKFMEDEPVIIGGETLDATYGDFQEEMGVFNRALAEVMLEGDAVGRVFTFPIPTINITKDFDWDNETIRKVLETSAKYGIPYFANFINSDMSPEDVRSMCCHLRLDKRELKKRGGGLFGANPLTGSIGVVTINMPRIGYLSKSEGDFFERLDRLMVLAKDVLEIKRKWLEKFTEAGLYPYSKFYLRHIKEAFGSYWKNHFSTIGLIGMNEACLNFLGCSIGEPEGLSFSIKVLDFMRKRLQDFQEETGNIFNLEATPA
;
A
#
# COMPACT_ATOMS: atom_id res chain seq x y z
N MET A 1 -13.43 5.21 -6.82
CA MET A 1 -12.11 4.94 -7.44
C MET A 1 -12.04 3.46 -7.86
N ASN A 2 -11.36 3.11 -8.96
CA ASN A 2 -11.11 1.71 -9.30
C ASN A 2 -10.05 1.14 -8.36
N ILE A 3 -10.49 0.63 -7.21
CA ILE A 3 -9.63 -0.09 -6.29
C ILE A 3 -9.50 -1.53 -6.81
N PRO A 4 -8.29 -1.98 -7.19
CA PRO A 4 -8.08 -3.33 -7.71
C PRO A 4 -8.22 -4.34 -6.58
N THR A 5 -9.14 -5.28 -6.73
CA THR A 5 -9.25 -6.48 -5.90
C THR A 5 -8.87 -7.67 -6.78
N ARG A 6 -7.98 -8.53 -6.29
CA ARG A 6 -7.28 -9.56 -7.09
C ARG A 6 -7.73 -10.98 -6.72
N VAL A 7 -7.49 -11.88 -7.66
CA VAL A 7 -7.53 -13.34 -7.47
C VAL A 7 -6.09 -13.86 -7.53
N GLY A 8 -5.60 -14.52 -6.49
CA GLY A 8 -4.24 -15.10 -6.43
C GLY A 8 -3.31 -14.43 -5.41
N PHE A 9 -2.46 -15.25 -4.75
CA PHE A 9 -1.52 -14.84 -3.69
C PHE A 9 -0.39 -13.97 -4.24
N GLN A 10 -0.52 -12.64 -4.22
CA GLN A 10 0.45 -11.69 -4.80
C GLN A 10 0.70 -10.50 -3.86
N SER A 11 0.93 -10.76 -2.57
CA SER A 11 1.06 -9.71 -1.56
C SER A 11 2.16 -9.97 -0.53
N LEU A 12 2.31 -9.07 0.43
CA LEU A 12 3.33 -9.13 1.48
C LEU A 12 2.84 -9.88 2.72
N CYS A 13 3.78 -10.44 3.47
CA CYS A 13 3.49 -10.95 4.81
C CYS A 13 3.13 -9.82 5.78
N TRP A 14 2.26 -10.13 6.76
CA TRP A 14 1.83 -9.19 7.82
C TRP A 14 2.96 -8.38 8.48
N ASP A 15 4.08 -9.03 8.82
CA ASP A 15 5.21 -8.42 9.53
C ASP A 15 6.28 -7.85 8.60
N GLU A 16 5.99 -7.72 7.30
CA GLU A 16 6.91 -7.09 6.38
C GLU A 16 6.92 -5.56 6.59
N PRO A 17 8.10 -4.95 6.83
CA PRO A 17 8.17 -3.52 7.10
C PRO A 17 8.04 -2.71 5.81
N ILE A 18 7.27 -1.62 5.86
CA ILE A 18 7.14 -0.63 4.78
C ILE A 18 7.46 0.77 5.30
N VAL A 19 7.87 1.65 4.38
CA VAL A 19 8.23 3.05 4.68
C VAL A 19 7.06 3.96 4.32
N ILE A 20 6.39 4.49 5.34
CA ILE A 20 5.24 5.39 5.17
C ILE A 20 5.56 6.79 5.71
N LYS A 21 4.76 7.77 5.27
CA LYS A 21 4.65 9.07 5.89
C LYS A 21 3.19 9.24 6.33
N GLU A 22 2.97 9.26 7.64
CA GLU A 22 1.65 9.38 8.28
C GLU A 22 1.55 10.79 8.86
N ARG A 23 0.64 11.62 8.34
CA ARG A 23 0.46 13.02 8.75
C ARG A 23 1.78 13.80 8.73
N GLY A 24 2.53 13.66 7.64
CA GLY A 24 3.85 14.25 7.45
C GLY A 24 5.03 13.56 8.15
N LYS A 25 4.79 12.59 9.06
CA LYS A 25 5.84 11.95 9.86
C LYS A 25 6.31 10.64 9.24
N VAL A 26 7.61 10.54 8.96
CA VAL A 26 8.22 9.34 8.37
C VAL A 26 8.30 8.20 9.39
N LYS A 27 7.68 7.06 9.08
CA LYS A 27 7.61 5.88 9.96
C LYS A 27 7.92 4.60 9.20
N VAL A 28 8.51 3.65 9.90
CA VAL A 28 8.62 2.26 9.45
C VAL A 28 7.64 1.42 10.24
N VAL A 29 6.67 0.82 9.54
CA VAL A 29 5.59 0.04 10.15
C VAL A 29 5.50 -1.34 9.49
N GLU A 30 4.92 -2.30 10.20
CA GLU A 30 4.54 -3.60 9.63
C GLU A 30 3.28 -3.38 8.77
N ILE A 31 3.29 -3.80 7.50
CA ILE A 31 2.19 -3.54 6.57
C ILE A 31 0.86 -4.10 7.07
N GLY A 32 0.86 -5.32 7.61
CA GLY A 32 -0.36 -5.94 8.13
C GLY A 32 -0.94 -5.18 9.32
N ARG A 33 -0.08 -4.69 10.23
CA ARG A 33 -0.52 -3.84 11.34
C ARG A 33 -1.16 -2.54 10.85
N LEU A 34 -0.59 -1.91 9.82
CA LEU A 34 -1.14 -0.69 9.23
C LEU A 34 -2.52 -0.96 8.63
N VAL A 35 -2.60 -1.94 7.73
CA VAL A 35 -3.84 -2.28 7.03
C VAL A 35 -4.93 -2.71 8.02
N ASP A 36 -4.64 -3.63 8.94
CA ASP A 36 -5.62 -4.10 9.93
C ASP A 36 -6.15 -2.94 10.78
N ARG A 37 -5.29 -2.01 11.20
CA ARG A 37 -5.71 -0.84 11.97
C ARG A 37 -6.67 0.05 11.20
N GLU A 38 -6.42 0.29 9.91
CA GLU A 38 -7.33 1.11 9.11
C GLU A 38 -8.66 0.41 8.87
N PHE A 39 -8.65 -0.92 8.66
CA PHE A 39 -9.85 -1.74 8.59
C PHE A 39 -10.67 -1.73 9.89
N GLU A 40 -10.00 -1.78 11.05
CA GLU A 40 -10.66 -1.69 12.37
C GLU A 40 -11.29 -0.30 12.63
N LYS A 41 -10.67 0.76 12.12
CA LYS A 41 -11.22 2.12 12.23
C LYS A 41 -12.46 2.34 11.34
N HIS A 42 -12.47 1.72 10.16
CA HIS A 42 -13.49 1.95 9.12
C HIS A 42 -14.19 0.65 8.68
N PRO A 43 -14.80 -0.13 9.61
CA PRO A 43 -15.31 -1.46 9.30
C PRO A 43 -16.49 -1.46 8.31
N TYR A 44 -17.24 -0.36 8.24
CA TYR A 44 -18.41 -0.22 7.36
C TYR A 44 -18.08 0.31 5.96
N GLU A 45 -16.82 0.68 5.72
CA GLU A 45 -16.34 1.24 4.44
C GLU A 45 -15.48 0.22 3.66
N VAL A 46 -15.39 -1.01 4.17
CA VAL A 46 -14.65 -2.10 3.53
C VAL A 46 -15.38 -2.55 2.26
N ILE A 47 -14.63 -2.57 1.17
CA ILE A 47 -15.06 -2.99 -0.15
C ILE A 47 -14.67 -4.45 -0.35
N GLU A 48 -15.65 -5.31 -0.57
CA GLU A 48 -15.47 -6.71 -0.97
C GLU A 48 -15.97 -6.89 -2.40
N LYS A 49 -15.04 -6.99 -3.36
CA LYS A 49 -15.36 -7.21 -4.78
C LYS A 49 -15.13 -8.66 -5.23
N HIS A 50 -14.43 -9.46 -4.43
CA HIS A 50 -14.21 -10.88 -4.67
C HIS A 50 -14.24 -11.61 -3.33
N PRO A 51 -14.83 -12.82 -3.25
CA PRO A 51 -14.77 -13.63 -2.04
C PRO A 51 -13.30 -13.78 -1.64
N GLN A 52 -12.93 -13.39 -0.42
CA GLN A 52 -11.54 -13.44 0.09
C GLN A 52 -10.64 -12.23 -0.25
N SER A 53 -11.08 -11.21 -0.99
CA SER A 53 -10.30 -9.99 -1.22
C SER A 53 -11.04 -8.76 -0.72
N TYR A 54 -10.38 -8.02 0.17
CA TYR A 54 -10.97 -6.86 0.82
C TYR A 54 -10.08 -5.65 0.61
N ALA A 55 -10.69 -4.50 0.34
CA ALA A 55 -9.99 -3.24 0.21
C ALA A 55 -10.69 -2.14 1.00
N LEU A 56 -9.93 -1.14 1.40
CA LEU A 56 -10.42 0.05 2.09
C LEU A 56 -9.78 1.28 1.45
N GLU A 57 -10.58 2.27 1.09
CA GLU A 57 -10.05 3.53 0.57
C GLU A 57 -9.25 4.27 1.66
N ASN A 58 -8.23 5.01 1.26
CA ASN A 58 -7.47 5.80 2.21
C ASN A 58 -8.19 7.11 2.59
N HIS A 59 -8.72 7.16 3.81
CA HIS A 59 -9.44 8.31 4.40
C HIS A 59 -8.54 9.25 5.22
N ASP A 60 -7.27 8.91 5.41
CA ASP A 60 -6.32 9.65 6.26
C ASP A 60 -5.12 10.17 5.41
N ASP A 61 -4.28 11.02 6.00
CA ASP A 61 -3.03 11.50 5.36
C ASP A 61 -1.93 10.44 5.44
N TYR A 62 -2.05 9.40 4.62
CA TYR A 62 -1.03 8.40 4.39
C TYR A 62 -0.37 8.55 3.01
N GLN A 63 0.95 8.62 3.05
CA GLN A 63 1.81 8.49 1.88
C GLN A 63 2.76 7.32 2.06
N VAL A 64 3.29 6.79 0.96
CA VAL A 64 4.32 5.77 0.94
C VAL A 64 5.48 6.21 0.06
N LEU A 65 6.69 5.74 0.37
CA LEU A 65 7.87 6.00 -0.42
C LEU A 65 7.88 5.10 -1.66
N SER A 66 8.06 5.69 -2.84
CA SER A 66 7.97 5.03 -4.15
C SER A 66 9.02 5.60 -5.11
N PHE A 67 9.13 5.06 -6.33
CA PHE A 67 9.81 5.69 -7.46
C PHE A 67 8.82 6.29 -8.46
N ASN A 68 9.22 7.37 -9.12
CA ASN A 68 8.51 7.95 -10.28
C ASN A 68 9.08 7.39 -11.62
N PRO A 69 8.51 7.73 -12.80
CA PRO A 69 8.98 7.21 -14.09
C PRO A 69 10.47 7.47 -14.38
N GLU A 70 11.06 8.53 -13.81
CA GLU A 70 12.46 8.88 -14.00
C GLU A 70 13.40 8.17 -13.01
N GLY A 71 12.88 7.40 -12.04
CA GLY A 71 13.69 6.74 -11.02
C GLY A 71 14.12 7.63 -9.86
N LYS A 72 13.38 8.71 -9.60
CA LYS A 72 13.53 9.52 -8.38
C LYS A 72 12.64 8.99 -7.27
N ALA A 73 13.14 9.02 -6.05
CA ALA A 73 12.37 8.63 -4.88
C ALA A 73 11.35 9.71 -4.52
N VAL A 74 10.07 9.35 -4.43
CA VAL A 74 8.95 10.27 -4.20
C VAL A 74 8.01 9.75 -3.13
N TRP A 75 7.39 10.67 -2.39
CA TRP A 75 6.28 10.34 -1.50
C TRP A 75 4.98 10.44 -2.28
N THR A 76 4.24 9.35 -2.41
CA THR A 76 2.94 9.32 -3.10
C THR A 76 1.82 8.94 -2.14
N ARG A 77 0.60 9.39 -2.42
CA ARG A 77 -0.59 9.07 -1.61
C ARG A 77 -0.91 7.58 -1.72
N ILE A 78 -1.22 6.95 -0.60
CA ILE A 78 -1.86 5.62 -0.61
C ILE A 78 -3.31 5.81 -1.06
N LYS A 79 -3.74 5.09 -2.10
CA LYS A 79 -5.13 5.11 -2.59
C LYS A 79 -6.02 4.17 -1.79
N ALA A 80 -5.52 2.97 -1.51
CA ALA A 80 -6.27 1.96 -0.79
C ALA A 80 -5.35 1.00 -0.02
N PHE A 81 -5.87 0.50 1.09
CA PHE A 81 -5.30 -0.61 1.86
C PHE A 81 -5.99 -1.90 1.43
N VAL A 82 -5.23 -2.97 1.20
CA VAL A 82 -5.76 -4.22 0.66
C VAL A 82 -5.30 -5.39 1.52
N ARG A 83 -6.20 -6.34 1.77
CA ARG A 83 -5.85 -7.64 2.34
C ARG A 83 -6.60 -8.77 1.65
N HIS A 84 -5.91 -9.90 1.48
CA HIS A 84 -6.47 -11.10 0.85
C HIS A 84 -6.44 -12.25 1.85
N ARG A 85 -7.52 -13.03 1.98
CA ARG A 85 -7.48 -14.25 2.80
C ARG A 85 -6.58 -15.27 2.14
N VAL A 86 -5.84 -15.95 2.99
CA VAL A 86 -4.85 -16.96 2.64
C VAL A 86 -5.27 -18.29 3.27
N PRO A 87 -5.40 -19.38 2.48
CA PRO A 87 -5.61 -20.71 3.01
C PRO A 87 -4.54 -21.08 4.04
N LYS A 88 -4.93 -21.83 5.06
CA LYS A 88 -3.97 -22.33 6.06
C LYS A 88 -2.86 -23.13 5.38
N ASN A 89 -1.63 -22.96 5.86
CA ASN A 89 -0.41 -23.60 5.35
C ASN A 89 -0.02 -23.18 3.93
N SER A 90 -0.45 -22.00 3.46
CA SER A 90 0.03 -21.47 2.17
C SER A 90 1.54 -21.25 2.20
N GLU A 91 2.21 -21.62 1.12
CA GLU A 91 3.65 -21.47 0.98
C GLU A 91 4.02 -20.08 0.46
N PHE A 92 4.86 -19.38 1.22
CA PHE A 92 5.40 -18.06 0.94
C PHE A 92 6.91 -18.16 0.68
N VAL A 93 7.50 -17.09 0.17
CA VAL A 93 8.93 -17.03 -0.12
C VAL A 93 9.60 -15.87 0.59
N ARG A 94 10.81 -16.14 1.05
CA ARG A 94 11.74 -15.14 1.57
C ARG A 94 12.82 -14.92 0.52
N ILE A 95 12.75 -13.78 -0.14
CA ILE A 95 13.80 -13.31 -1.05
C ILE A 95 14.93 -12.75 -0.22
N ARG A 96 16.14 -13.27 -0.39
CA ARG A 96 17.37 -12.71 0.19
C ARG A 96 18.16 -12.04 -0.90
N THR A 97 18.57 -10.81 -0.66
CA THR A 97 19.45 -10.05 -1.54
C THR A 97 20.71 -9.65 -0.79
N ASN A 98 21.71 -9.12 -1.51
CA ASN A 98 22.84 -8.45 -0.86
C ASN A 98 22.45 -7.07 -0.27
N ARG A 99 21.14 -6.76 -0.18
CA ARG A 99 20.51 -5.57 0.39
C ARG A 99 19.29 -5.98 1.23
N GLY A 100 19.49 -6.94 2.13
CA GLY A 100 18.46 -7.41 3.04
C GLY A 100 17.49 -8.36 2.35
N ASP A 101 16.35 -8.57 2.98
CA ASP A 101 15.38 -9.58 2.56
C ASP A 101 13.95 -9.01 2.55
N ALA A 102 13.09 -9.66 1.78
CA ALA A 102 11.65 -9.46 1.77
C ALA A 102 10.91 -10.80 1.89
N ARG A 103 9.74 -10.78 2.50
CA ARG A 103 8.84 -11.94 2.57
C ARG A 103 7.52 -11.62 1.92
N VAL A 104 7.22 -12.41 0.91
CA VAL A 104 6.12 -12.18 -0.02
C VAL A 104 5.49 -13.51 -0.39
N SER A 105 4.27 -13.47 -0.89
CA SER A 105 3.72 -14.64 -1.57
C SER A 105 4.54 -14.95 -2.83
N LYS A 106 4.51 -16.21 -3.26
CA LYS A 106 5.32 -16.68 -4.39
C LYS A 106 5.17 -15.88 -5.67
N ALA A 107 3.94 -15.53 -6.02
CA ALA A 107 3.62 -14.82 -7.25
C ALA A 107 3.71 -13.30 -7.11
N HIS A 108 4.08 -12.78 -5.93
CA HIS A 108 4.27 -11.34 -5.78
C HIS A 108 5.51 -10.89 -6.55
N SER A 109 5.36 -9.78 -7.27
CA SER A 109 6.43 -9.18 -8.04
C SER A 109 7.15 -8.09 -7.25
N LEU A 110 8.46 -8.07 -7.35
CA LEU A 110 9.29 -6.90 -7.04
C LEU A 110 9.67 -6.24 -8.37
N PHE A 111 10.55 -5.24 -8.34
CA PHE A 111 11.11 -4.66 -9.56
C PHE A 111 12.55 -5.08 -9.81
N SER A 112 12.90 -5.25 -11.09
CA SER A 112 14.25 -5.41 -11.62
C SER A 112 14.47 -4.40 -12.75
N PHE A 113 15.71 -4.02 -13.05
CA PHE A 113 16.02 -3.32 -14.29
C PHE A 113 15.98 -4.29 -15.45
N SER A 114 15.30 -3.93 -16.53
CA SER A 114 15.27 -4.74 -17.74
C SER A 114 16.62 -4.75 -18.46
N ARG A 115 17.35 -3.62 -18.45
CA ARG A 115 18.66 -3.48 -19.09
C ARG A 115 19.61 -2.57 -18.32
N PHE A 116 20.92 -2.82 -18.38
CA PHE A 116 21.94 -1.98 -17.76
C PHE A 116 22.51 -0.91 -18.72
N ASN A 117 21.64 -0.03 -19.23
CA ASN A 117 21.98 0.99 -20.24
C ASN A 117 22.07 2.43 -19.70
N GLY A 118 21.90 2.64 -18.39
CA GLY A 118 21.88 3.97 -17.76
C GLY A 118 20.50 4.62 -17.71
N GLU A 119 19.47 4.01 -18.28
CA GLU A 119 18.09 4.47 -18.21
C GLU A 119 17.34 3.78 -17.06
N PHE A 120 16.34 4.49 -16.50
CA PHE A 120 15.48 3.91 -15.47
C PHE A 120 14.37 3.09 -16.15
N ASN A 121 14.61 1.78 -16.26
CA ASN A 121 13.76 0.84 -17.01
C ASN A 121 13.23 -0.32 -16.12
N PRO A 122 12.52 0.00 -15.01
CA PRO A 122 12.05 -1.00 -14.08
C PRO A 122 10.99 -1.88 -14.73
N VAL A 123 11.12 -3.19 -14.52
CA VAL A 123 10.14 -4.20 -14.91
C VAL A 123 9.75 -5.03 -13.69
N PRO A 124 8.46 -5.38 -13.53
CA PRO A 124 8.06 -6.33 -12.52
C PRO A 124 8.74 -7.68 -12.73
N LYS A 125 9.21 -8.28 -11.66
CA LYS A 125 9.80 -9.62 -11.65
C LYS A 125 9.31 -10.39 -10.44
N SER A 126 8.69 -11.54 -10.68
CA SER A 126 8.23 -12.44 -9.61
C SER A 126 9.39 -12.88 -8.73
N ALA A 127 9.09 -13.15 -7.46
CA ALA A 127 10.02 -13.77 -6.54
C ALA A 127 10.55 -15.14 -7.05
N GLU A 128 9.78 -15.85 -7.87
CA GLU A 128 10.17 -17.16 -8.42
C GLU A 128 10.97 -17.07 -9.74
N ASP A 129 10.85 -15.97 -10.49
CA ASP A 129 11.47 -15.82 -11.82
C ASP A 129 12.91 -15.27 -11.78
N VAL A 130 13.36 -14.80 -10.62
CA VAL A 130 14.69 -14.23 -10.47
C VAL A 130 15.75 -15.33 -10.45
N LYS A 131 16.82 -15.19 -11.25
CA LYS A 131 17.96 -16.10 -11.15
C LYS A 131 18.70 -15.85 -9.83
N ILE A 132 19.02 -16.93 -9.12
CA ILE A 132 19.82 -16.86 -7.90
C ILE A 132 21.29 -16.79 -8.32
N ALA A 133 22.03 -15.80 -7.81
CA ALA A 133 23.46 -15.71 -8.08
C ALA A 133 24.25 -16.69 -7.22
N ASP A 134 25.29 -17.30 -7.79
CA ASP A 134 26.22 -18.17 -7.08
C ASP A 134 27.13 -17.41 -6.11
N ASP A 135 27.34 -16.10 -6.35
CA ASP A 135 28.21 -15.26 -5.55
C ASP A 135 27.65 -13.84 -5.29
N TYR A 136 28.35 -13.07 -4.44
CA TYR A 136 27.98 -11.72 -4.02
C TYR A 136 28.52 -10.60 -4.95
N HIS A 137 29.03 -10.94 -6.12
CA HIS A 137 29.85 -10.07 -6.96
C HIS A 137 29.38 -9.97 -8.41
N HIS A 138 28.80 -11.04 -8.98
CA HIS A 138 28.28 -11.06 -10.34
C HIS A 138 26.84 -10.56 -10.39
N LEU A 139 26.69 -9.28 -10.70
CA LEU A 139 25.40 -8.66 -11.01
C LEU A 139 25.11 -8.74 -12.51
N ASN A 140 23.92 -9.19 -12.89
CA ASN A 140 23.41 -9.17 -14.27
C ASN A 140 21.90 -8.86 -14.29
N GLU A 141 21.32 -8.71 -15.49
CA GLU A 141 19.92 -8.33 -15.70
C GLU A 141 18.91 -9.38 -15.18
N GLU A 142 19.36 -10.63 -15.01
CA GLU A 142 18.50 -11.74 -14.63
C GLU A 142 18.44 -11.99 -13.11
N ASN A 143 19.45 -11.54 -12.36
CA ASN A 143 19.70 -11.99 -10.98
C ASN A 143 19.58 -10.93 -9.88
N HIS A 144 18.74 -9.90 -10.06
CA HIS A 144 18.68 -8.78 -9.14
C HIS A 144 17.27 -8.24 -8.91
N PHE A 145 17.12 -7.50 -7.82
CA PHE A 145 15.98 -6.63 -7.56
C PHE A 145 16.44 -5.20 -7.31
N ILE A 146 15.52 -4.24 -7.49
CA ILE A 146 15.74 -2.83 -7.26
C ILE A 146 15.56 -2.52 -5.77
N ALA A 147 16.47 -1.70 -5.24
CA ALA A 147 16.39 -1.15 -3.89
C ALA A 147 16.66 0.35 -3.87
N LEU A 148 16.13 1.04 -2.87
CA LEU A 148 16.45 2.45 -2.62
C LEU A 148 17.93 2.60 -2.24
N ARG A 149 18.63 3.45 -2.97
CA ARG A 149 20.05 3.80 -2.78
C ARG A 149 20.19 5.10 -1.99
N SER A 150 19.50 6.14 -2.45
CA SER A 150 19.55 7.49 -1.89
C SER A 150 18.15 8.05 -1.73
N LEU A 151 18.00 9.00 -0.82
CA LEU A 151 16.76 9.74 -0.62
C LEU A 151 17.13 11.19 -0.32
N GLU A 152 16.47 12.13 -0.99
CA GLU A 152 16.66 13.55 -0.68
C GLU A 152 16.35 13.82 0.80
N ASN A 153 17.30 14.44 1.50
CA ASN A 153 17.16 14.71 2.92
C ASN A 153 16.26 15.92 3.17
N GLN A 154 15.01 15.64 3.55
CA GLN A 154 14.04 16.67 3.95
C GLN A 154 14.21 17.13 5.40
N GLY A 155 15.10 16.49 6.18
CA GLY A 155 15.35 16.80 7.58
C GLY A 155 16.01 18.16 7.75
N LYS A 156 15.28 19.11 8.33
CA LYS A 156 15.73 20.51 8.53
C LYS A 156 15.51 21.00 9.96
N LYS A 157 14.86 20.22 10.83
CA LYS A 157 14.55 20.64 12.20
C LYS A 157 15.81 20.69 13.06
N GLU A 158 16.00 21.80 13.77
CA GLU A 158 17.02 21.98 14.81
C GLU A 158 16.44 21.84 16.23
N GLU A 159 15.14 21.51 16.32
CA GLU A 159 14.43 21.28 17.57
C GLU A 159 13.36 20.18 17.42
N ILE A 160 12.98 19.58 18.56
CA ILE A 160 11.87 18.63 18.66
C ILE A 160 10.77 19.24 19.53
N ASP A 161 9.53 19.23 19.07
CA ASP A 161 8.36 19.50 19.90
C ASP A 161 7.95 18.23 20.67
N LEU A 162 8.19 18.22 21.98
CA LEU A 162 7.82 17.11 22.85
C LEU A 162 6.31 16.89 22.91
N MET A 163 5.51 17.94 22.65
CA MET A 163 4.05 17.84 22.54
C MET A 163 3.65 16.92 21.38
N GLU A 164 4.27 17.07 20.21
CA GLU A 164 4.00 16.22 19.03
C GLU A 164 4.31 14.74 19.30
N ILE A 165 5.27 14.46 20.18
CA ILE A 165 5.61 13.08 20.59
C ILE A 165 4.61 12.56 21.62
N ILE A 166 4.22 13.37 22.61
CA ILE A 166 3.25 12.97 23.64
C ILE A 166 1.86 12.73 23.03
N ASP A 167 1.48 13.51 22.01
CA ASP A 167 0.23 13.34 21.26
C ASP A 167 0.13 11.94 20.61
N GLU A 168 1.26 11.34 20.20
CA GLU A 168 1.29 9.98 19.63
C GLU A 168 1.34 8.86 20.68
N LEU A 169 1.38 9.21 21.97
CA LEU A 169 1.51 8.27 23.07
C LEU A 169 0.30 8.37 24.02
N PRO A 170 -0.92 7.97 23.59
CA PRO A 170 -2.15 8.17 24.36
C PRO A 170 -2.09 7.57 25.78
N HIS A 171 -1.44 6.42 25.95
CA HIS A 171 -1.24 5.79 27.26
C HIS A 171 -0.32 6.59 28.21
N LEU A 172 0.56 7.45 27.67
CA LEU A 172 1.47 8.30 28.44
C LEU A 172 0.77 9.59 28.89
N GLN A 173 -0.15 10.15 28.09
CA GLN A 173 -0.77 11.46 28.30
C GLN A 173 -1.35 11.65 29.72
N LYS A 174 -2.03 10.65 30.27
CA LYS A 174 -2.61 10.69 31.64
C LYS A 174 -1.56 10.79 32.76
N ASN A 175 -0.30 10.47 32.46
CA ASN A 175 0.82 10.52 33.39
C ASN A 175 1.74 11.72 33.16
N VAL A 176 1.45 12.57 32.18
CA VAL A 176 2.21 13.80 31.91
C VAL A 176 1.47 14.99 32.53
N PHE A 177 2.24 15.91 33.10
CA PHE A 177 1.75 17.16 33.67
C PHE A 177 2.40 18.35 32.98
N VAL A 178 1.61 19.39 32.78
CA VAL A 178 2.00 20.66 32.17
C VAL A 178 2.17 21.70 33.26
N LYS A 179 3.27 22.45 33.22
CA LYS A 179 3.52 23.57 34.13
C LYS A 179 2.67 24.76 33.70
N ILE A 180 1.93 25.34 34.62
CA ILE A 180 1.00 26.43 34.33
C ILE A 180 1.14 27.57 35.33
N ASN A 181 0.67 28.76 34.97
CA ASN A 181 0.30 29.78 35.97
C ASN A 181 -1.07 29.39 36.52
N PRO A 182 -1.15 28.80 37.72
CA PRO A 182 -2.28 27.98 38.09
C PRO A 182 -3.56 28.78 38.34
N THR A 183 -3.48 29.98 38.93
CA THR A 183 -4.67 30.77 39.26
C THR A 183 -5.46 31.16 38.02
N HIS A 184 -4.78 31.66 36.99
CA HIS A 184 -5.41 32.13 35.76
C HIS A 184 -5.74 30.97 34.80
N THR A 185 -4.84 30.00 34.67
CA THR A 185 -5.02 28.89 33.72
C THR A 185 -6.12 27.94 34.18
N LEU A 186 -6.16 27.57 35.48
CA LEU A 186 -7.19 26.67 35.98
C LEU A 186 -8.58 27.32 35.98
N LYS A 187 -8.65 28.64 36.23
CA LYS A 187 -9.91 29.39 36.11
C LYS A 187 -10.45 29.31 34.68
N ARG A 188 -9.62 29.64 33.68
CA ARG A 188 -10.01 29.56 32.25
C ARG A 188 -10.40 28.16 31.81
N VAL A 189 -9.62 27.14 32.20
CA VAL A 189 -9.95 25.74 31.89
C VAL A 189 -11.31 25.35 32.49
N ARG A 190 -11.55 25.74 33.75
CA ARG A 190 -12.83 25.46 34.43
C ARG A 190 -14.01 26.19 33.77
N GLU A 191 -13.82 27.46 33.37
CA GLU A 191 -14.82 28.24 32.64
C GLU A 191 -15.14 27.62 31.28
N ARG A 192 -14.13 27.20 30.51
CA ARG A 192 -14.32 26.49 29.24
C ARG A 192 -15.10 25.18 29.40
N ILE A 193 -14.75 24.36 30.40
CA ILE A 193 -15.46 23.11 30.66
C ILE A 193 -16.93 23.40 30.98
N ILE A 194 -17.22 24.40 31.83
CA ILE A 194 -18.62 24.74 32.17
C ILE A 194 -19.35 25.29 30.95
N LEU A 195 -18.69 26.06 30.10
CA LEU A 195 -19.28 26.60 28.88
C LEU A 195 -19.59 25.52 27.84
N GLU A 196 -18.73 24.51 27.71
CA GLU A 196 -18.90 23.41 26.74
C GLU A 196 -19.85 22.31 27.26
N GLU A 197 -19.71 21.90 28.53
CA GLU A 197 -20.37 20.72 29.09
C GLU A 197 -21.52 21.07 30.06
N GLN A 198 -21.78 22.36 30.30
CA GLN A 198 -22.77 22.90 31.27
C GLN A 198 -22.56 22.50 32.74
N SER A 199 -21.61 21.62 33.02
CA SER A 199 -21.30 21.06 34.34
C SER A 199 -19.90 20.47 34.38
N LEU A 200 -19.32 20.30 35.57
CA LEU A 200 -18.05 19.58 35.74
C LEU A 200 -18.23 18.05 35.80
N VAL A 201 -19.46 17.54 35.88
CA VAL A 201 -19.72 16.10 36.01
C VAL A 201 -19.28 15.31 34.76
N PRO A 202 -19.63 15.71 33.52
CA PRO A 202 -19.15 15.02 32.32
C PRO A 202 -17.62 14.99 32.24
N PHE A 203 -16.98 16.12 32.53
CA PHE A 203 -15.52 16.24 32.62
C PHE A 203 -14.89 15.22 33.58
N TYR A 204 -15.42 15.08 34.80
CA TYR A 204 -14.86 14.11 35.76
C TYR A 204 -14.98 12.66 35.26
N LYS A 205 -16.09 12.32 34.59
CA LYS A 205 -16.31 11.00 34.00
C LYS A 205 -15.35 10.74 32.83
N GLU A 206 -15.30 11.66 31.85
CA GLU A 206 -14.44 11.57 30.67
C GLU A 206 -12.97 11.35 31.05
N PHE A 207 -12.47 12.16 31.99
CA PHE A 207 -11.06 12.14 32.38
C PHE A 207 -10.75 11.17 33.52
N GLY A 208 -11.71 10.38 33.99
CA GLY A 208 -11.53 9.38 35.04
C GLY A 208 -11.08 9.97 36.38
N ILE A 209 -11.58 11.16 36.73
CA ILE A 209 -11.24 11.87 37.96
C ILE A 209 -12.26 11.49 39.04
N LYS A 210 -11.81 10.81 40.08
CA LYS A 210 -12.66 10.38 41.21
C LYS A 210 -12.69 11.38 42.37
N ASP A 211 -11.65 12.21 42.49
CA ASP A 211 -11.49 13.15 43.61
C ASP A 211 -11.64 14.60 43.14
N ARG A 212 -12.63 15.31 43.70
CA ARG A 212 -12.86 16.74 43.43
C ARG A 212 -11.76 17.64 44.00
N GLY A 213 -10.97 17.13 44.96
CA GLY A 213 -9.76 17.77 45.49
C GLY A 213 -8.65 17.97 44.46
N VAL A 214 -8.77 17.38 43.26
CA VAL A 214 -7.80 17.50 42.18
C VAL A 214 -7.47 18.95 41.81
N TRP A 215 -8.46 19.87 41.85
CA TRP A 215 -8.24 21.28 41.53
C TRP A 215 -7.32 21.98 42.52
N LYS A 216 -7.49 21.68 43.82
CA LYS A 216 -6.59 22.19 44.88
C LYS A 216 -5.18 21.59 44.72
N SER A 217 -5.10 20.32 44.35
CA SER A 217 -3.83 19.64 44.07
C SER A 217 -3.08 20.28 42.89
N TRP A 218 -3.77 20.55 41.78
CA TRP A 218 -3.22 21.26 40.62
C TRP A 218 -2.78 22.69 40.92
N LEU A 219 -3.57 23.42 41.72
CA LEU A 219 -3.24 24.76 42.17
C LEU A 219 -1.95 24.75 43.02
N LYS A 220 -1.88 23.86 44.03
CA LYS A 220 -0.71 23.70 44.90
C LYS A 220 0.53 23.25 44.11
N GLY A 221 0.34 22.32 43.19
CA GLY A 221 1.40 21.76 42.35
C GLY A 221 1.79 22.60 41.15
N LYS A 222 1.14 23.76 40.95
CA LYS A 222 1.30 24.65 39.78
C LYS A 222 1.30 23.92 38.44
N SER A 223 0.47 22.88 38.33
CA SER A 223 0.48 21.97 37.18
C SER A 223 -0.86 21.28 36.96
N ILE A 224 -1.14 20.90 35.72
CA ILE A 224 -2.37 20.22 35.29
C ILE A 224 -2.01 19.01 34.44
N ARG A 225 -2.90 18.00 34.35
CA ARG A 225 -2.70 16.82 33.50
C ARG A 225 -2.67 17.20 32.02
N TYR A 226 -1.80 16.56 31.24
CA TYR A 226 -1.54 16.90 29.84
C TYR A 226 -2.77 16.78 28.95
N ASP A 227 -3.47 15.65 28.98
CA ASP A 227 -4.68 15.42 28.18
C ASP A 227 -5.77 16.49 28.42
N ILE A 228 -5.91 16.95 29.67
CA ILE A 228 -6.84 18.02 30.04
C ILE A 228 -6.38 19.36 29.51
N TRP A 229 -5.10 19.70 29.69
CA TRP A 229 -4.52 20.91 29.10
C TRP A 229 -4.55 20.88 27.57
N ARG A 230 -4.41 19.71 26.95
CA ARG A 230 -4.44 19.55 25.50
C ARG A 230 -5.82 19.82 24.91
N LYS A 231 -6.90 19.44 25.64
CA LYS A 231 -8.29 19.71 25.25
C LYS A 231 -8.71 21.15 25.54
N TYR A 232 -8.46 21.65 26.76
CA TYR A 232 -9.03 22.93 27.22
C TYR A 232 -8.02 24.08 27.41
N GLY A 233 -6.73 23.80 27.33
CA GLY A 233 -5.66 24.79 27.50
C GLY A 233 -5.40 25.62 26.25
N ASP A 234 -4.31 26.37 26.27
CA ASP A 234 -3.81 27.11 25.11
C ASP A 234 -2.65 26.33 24.46
N PRO A 235 -2.85 25.72 23.28
CA PRO A 235 -1.81 24.92 22.62
C PRO A 235 -0.65 25.76 22.09
N ASN A 236 -0.77 27.10 22.01
CA ASN A 236 0.32 27.98 21.57
C ASN A 236 1.23 28.42 22.73
N GLN A 237 0.84 28.11 23.96
CA GLN A 237 1.60 28.50 25.14
C GLN A 237 2.95 27.75 25.20
N LYS A 238 4.03 28.49 25.49
CA LYS A 238 5.31 27.90 25.88
C LYS A 238 5.16 27.27 27.26
N VAL A 239 5.24 25.94 27.31
CA VAL A 239 5.02 25.15 28.52
C VAL A 239 6.18 24.19 28.78
N GLU A 240 6.21 23.67 29.99
CA GLU A 240 7.11 22.59 30.40
C GLU A 240 6.30 21.35 30.80
N PHE A 241 6.88 20.18 30.59
CA PHE A 241 6.26 18.89 30.85
C PHE A 241 7.05 18.10 31.90
N LYS A 242 6.34 17.35 32.76
CA LYS A 242 6.93 16.37 33.66
C LYS A 242 6.09 15.09 33.71
N LEU A 243 6.69 14.01 34.21
CA LEU A 243 5.98 12.79 34.55
C LEU A 243 5.37 12.90 35.96
N LYS A 244 4.21 12.28 36.21
CA LYS A 244 3.40 12.34 37.46
C LYS A 244 4.19 12.23 38.76
N ASN A 245 5.23 11.39 38.79
CA ASN A 245 6.06 11.12 39.97
C ASN A 245 7.52 11.61 39.80
N SER A 246 7.74 12.58 38.92
CA SER A 246 9.05 13.19 38.69
C SER A 246 9.06 14.65 39.16
N ASN A 247 10.22 15.10 39.63
CA ASN A 247 10.46 16.52 39.93
C ASN A 247 11.12 17.26 38.76
N THR A 248 11.47 16.54 37.69
CA THR A 248 12.15 17.11 36.53
C THR A 248 11.14 17.63 35.51
N TRP A 249 11.26 18.93 35.21
CA TRP A 249 10.53 19.60 34.14
C TRP A 249 11.39 19.67 32.89
N TYR A 250 10.76 19.48 31.74
CA TYR A 250 11.39 19.61 30.43
C TYR A 250 10.66 20.66 29.60
N PRO A 251 11.37 21.52 28.86
CA PRO A 251 10.72 22.44 27.95
C PRO A 251 9.99 21.66 26.84
N ARG A 252 8.92 22.24 26.32
CA ARG A 252 8.22 21.70 25.15
C ARG A 252 9.17 21.48 23.97
N PHE A 253 10.00 22.47 23.66
CA PHE A 253 10.96 22.39 22.56
C PHE A 253 12.33 21.94 23.08
N LEU A 254 12.80 20.78 22.60
CA LEU A 254 14.16 20.30 22.87
C LEU A 254 15.07 20.81 21.75
N ASN A 255 16.05 21.65 22.08
CA ASN A 255 17.00 22.23 21.12
C ASN A 255 18.44 22.23 21.66
N GLY A 256 19.39 22.64 20.82
CA GLY A 256 20.79 22.81 21.20
C GLY A 256 21.40 21.56 21.85
N LYS A 257 21.99 21.72 23.04
CA LYS A 257 22.66 20.62 23.76
C LYS A 257 21.67 19.63 24.37
N LEU A 258 20.48 20.09 24.75
CA LEU A 258 19.42 19.24 25.29
C LEU A 258 18.97 18.24 24.23
N LEU A 259 18.70 18.73 23.01
CA LEU A 259 18.39 17.89 21.86
C LEU A 259 19.52 16.91 21.53
N GLU A 260 20.76 17.40 21.48
CA GLU A 260 21.92 16.55 21.18
C GLU A 260 22.03 15.37 22.15
N ASN A 261 21.87 15.63 23.45
CA ASN A 261 21.92 14.60 24.48
C ASN A 261 20.73 13.64 24.39
N PHE A 262 19.53 14.14 24.07
CA PHE A 262 18.33 13.32 23.87
C PHE A 262 18.50 12.38 22.68
N VAL A 263 18.95 12.88 21.53
CA VAL A 263 19.26 12.10 20.32
C VAL A 263 20.29 11.01 20.60
N LYS A 264 21.36 11.33 21.33
CA LYS A 264 22.38 10.34 21.75
C LYS A 264 21.79 9.26 22.66
N LEU A 265 20.90 9.64 23.58
CA LEU A 265 20.26 8.69 24.48
C LEU A 265 19.30 7.75 23.72
N CYS A 266 18.57 8.24 22.71
CA CYS A 266 17.79 7.38 21.81
C CYS A 266 18.67 6.31 21.14
N ALA A 267 19.82 6.71 20.59
CA ALA A 267 20.76 5.80 19.95
C ALA A 267 21.32 4.75 20.94
N TRP A 268 21.76 5.18 22.13
CA TRP A 268 22.22 4.25 23.18
C TRP A 268 21.13 3.28 23.64
N TYR A 269 19.88 3.75 23.73
CA TYR A 269 18.76 2.89 24.11
C TYR A 269 18.41 1.87 23.04
N ILE A 270 18.53 2.24 21.76
CA ILE A 270 18.27 1.33 20.64
C ILE A 270 19.30 0.19 20.60
N SER A 271 20.58 0.50 20.84
CA SER A 271 21.64 -0.51 20.85
C SER A 271 21.67 -1.33 22.14
N GLU A 272 21.77 -0.65 23.30
CA GLU A 272 22.13 -1.30 24.57
C GLU A 272 20.97 -1.33 25.59
N GLY A 273 19.84 -0.72 25.22
CA GLY A 273 18.75 -0.43 26.14
C GLY A 273 17.64 -1.47 26.15
N HIS A 274 17.21 -1.81 27.36
CA HIS A 274 16.04 -2.62 27.65
C HIS A 274 15.07 -1.85 28.53
N THR A 275 13.87 -2.38 28.68
CA THR A 275 12.87 -1.90 29.65
C THR A 275 12.56 -2.98 30.68
N ALA A 276 12.31 -2.56 31.91
CA ALA A 276 11.64 -3.35 32.92
C ALA A 276 10.33 -2.66 33.32
N ILE A 277 9.41 -3.40 33.96
CA ILE A 277 8.05 -2.93 34.29
C ILE A 277 8.05 -1.54 34.94
N SER A 278 8.96 -1.28 35.87
CA SER A 278 9.09 -0.02 36.61
C SER A 278 10.27 0.86 36.16
N THR A 279 11.01 0.44 35.12
CA THR A 279 12.27 1.08 34.70
C THR A 279 12.25 1.30 33.19
N PRO A 280 11.98 2.55 32.74
CA PRO A 280 11.81 2.86 31.33
C PRO A 280 13.08 2.65 30.51
N ILE A 281 14.25 2.95 31.08
CA ILE A 281 15.54 2.69 30.44
C ILE A 281 16.38 1.87 31.41
N TYR A 282 16.87 0.74 30.93
CA TYR A 282 17.80 -0.13 31.62
C TYR A 282 18.93 -0.51 30.65
N VAL A 283 20.16 -0.15 30.97
CA VAL A 283 21.34 -0.49 30.16
C VAL A 283 22.30 -1.32 31.01
N SER A 284 22.76 -2.45 30.48
CA SER A 284 23.81 -3.26 31.09
C SER A 284 25.09 -3.14 30.29
N GLN A 285 26.11 -2.49 30.85
CA GLN A 285 27.34 -2.22 30.11
C GLN A 285 28.57 -2.52 30.96
N SER A 286 29.64 -3.01 30.33
CA SER A 286 30.93 -3.17 30.99
C SER A 286 31.42 -1.81 31.56
N PRO A 287 32.21 -1.77 32.67
CA PRO A 287 32.82 -0.54 33.17
C PRO A 287 33.81 0.10 32.18
N SER A 288 33.27 0.76 31.15
CA SER A 288 33.99 1.23 29.97
C SER A 288 33.77 2.73 29.74
N LYS A 289 34.32 3.25 28.64
CA LYS A 289 34.03 4.62 28.19
C LYS A 289 32.55 4.79 27.84
N ASN A 290 31.94 3.77 27.23
CA ASN A 290 30.52 3.78 26.86
C ASN A 290 29.62 3.92 28.09
N ALA A 291 29.87 3.14 29.15
CA ALA A 291 29.11 3.27 30.39
C ALA A 291 29.22 4.67 31.02
N ARG A 292 30.42 5.26 31.00
CA ARG A 292 30.65 6.63 31.49
C ARG A 292 29.89 7.66 30.65
N ASP A 293 29.89 7.51 29.32
CA ASP A 293 29.17 8.38 28.41
C ASP A 293 27.65 8.31 28.63
N ILE A 294 27.09 7.11 28.80
CA ILE A 294 25.65 6.91 29.10
C ILE A 294 25.27 7.55 30.43
N ILE A 295 26.06 7.33 31.49
CA ILE A 295 25.81 7.95 32.81
C ILE A 295 25.85 9.48 32.70
N LYS A 296 26.83 10.05 31.99
CA LYS A 296 26.93 11.50 31.78
C LYS A 296 25.72 12.05 31.03
N LEU A 297 25.26 11.35 29.99
CA LEU A 297 24.07 11.74 29.22
C LEU A 297 22.81 11.73 30.09
N LEU A 298 22.58 10.65 30.84
CA LEU A 298 21.44 10.55 31.74
C LEU A 298 21.47 11.62 32.85
N LYS A 299 22.65 11.96 33.38
CA LYS A 299 22.81 13.09 34.31
C LYS A 299 22.47 14.43 33.66
N ALA A 300 23.02 14.69 32.47
CA ALA A 300 22.78 15.95 31.75
C ALA A 300 21.31 16.13 31.35
N LEU A 301 20.58 15.02 31.18
CA LEU A 301 19.15 15.02 30.92
C LEU A 301 18.30 14.99 32.21
N ASN A 302 18.89 15.04 33.41
CA ASN A 302 18.17 14.87 34.68
C ASN A 302 17.26 13.61 34.70
N ALA A 303 17.73 12.57 34.03
CA ALA A 303 17.04 11.30 33.83
C ALA A 303 17.76 10.11 34.48
N LEU A 304 18.91 10.31 35.13
CA LEU A 304 19.63 9.22 35.79
C LEU A 304 18.80 8.63 36.94
N GLY A 305 18.67 7.31 36.92
CA GLY A 305 18.16 6.49 38.00
C GLY A 305 19.29 5.95 38.87
N GLN A 306 19.37 4.63 39.02
CA GLN A 306 20.38 3.93 39.79
C GLN A 306 21.53 3.46 38.90
N VAL A 307 22.74 3.42 39.47
CA VAL A 307 23.91 2.78 38.88
C VAL A 307 24.39 1.72 39.86
N ALA A 308 24.18 0.46 39.52
CA ALA A 308 24.56 -0.67 40.36
C ALA A 308 25.65 -1.50 39.68
N ARG A 309 26.58 -2.04 40.47
CA ARG A 309 27.54 -3.05 40.00
C ARG A 309 26.91 -4.43 40.14
N GLY A 310 27.04 -5.24 39.10
CA GLY A 310 26.63 -6.64 39.09
C GLY A 310 27.65 -7.52 38.37
N LYS A 311 27.35 -8.82 38.27
CA LYS A 311 28.09 -9.75 37.42
C LYS A 311 27.31 -9.95 36.12
N GLY A 312 28.02 -9.96 34.98
CA GLY A 312 27.45 -10.37 33.71
C GLY A 312 27.17 -11.88 33.71
N TYR A 313 26.50 -12.36 32.67
CA TYR A 313 26.25 -13.78 32.46
C TYR A 313 26.61 -14.16 31.03
N SER A 314 27.27 -15.29 30.85
CA SER A 314 27.60 -15.84 29.53
C SER A 314 26.33 -16.40 28.88
N ARG A 315 26.43 -16.75 27.59
CA ARG A 315 25.35 -17.41 26.84
C ARG A 315 24.90 -18.75 27.48
N ASN A 316 25.75 -19.35 28.32
CA ASN A 316 25.50 -20.58 29.08
C ASN A 316 25.18 -20.32 30.56
N GLY A 317 24.83 -19.08 30.93
CA GLY A 317 24.44 -18.71 32.29
C GLY A 317 25.60 -18.64 33.31
N ARG A 318 26.86 -18.73 32.88
CA ARG A 318 28.02 -18.59 33.80
C ARG A 318 28.29 -17.12 34.12
N LYS A 319 28.55 -16.79 35.38
CA LYS A 319 28.90 -15.42 35.80
C LYS A 319 30.17 -14.95 35.07
N THR A 320 30.13 -13.77 34.45
CA THR A 320 31.25 -13.15 33.72
C THR A 320 31.75 -11.88 34.43
N LYS A 321 32.54 -11.05 33.73
CA LYS A 321 33.12 -9.80 34.23
C LYS A 321 32.05 -8.86 34.81
N THR A 322 32.49 -7.94 35.67
CA THR A 322 31.64 -6.90 36.26
C THR A 322 30.91 -6.12 35.17
N VAL A 323 29.63 -5.86 35.37
CA VAL A 323 28.79 -5.00 34.53
C VAL A 323 28.15 -3.91 35.39
N LEU A 324 27.98 -2.73 34.82
CA LEU A 324 27.18 -1.64 35.37
C LEU A 324 25.76 -1.77 34.85
N LYS A 325 24.81 -1.85 35.79
CA LYS A 325 23.38 -1.71 35.53
C LYS A 325 23.02 -0.25 35.72
N ILE A 326 22.76 0.45 34.62
CA ILE A 326 22.48 1.88 34.57
C ILE A 326 21.00 2.05 34.24
N THR A 327 20.24 2.72 35.10
CA THR A 327 18.82 2.97 34.84
C THR A 327 18.55 4.43 34.53
N GLY A 328 17.55 4.67 33.68
CA GLY A 328 17.00 5.97 33.34
C GLY A 328 15.53 6.06 33.72
N ARG A 329 15.10 7.24 34.16
CA ARG A 329 13.76 7.55 34.68
C ARG A 329 13.26 8.92 34.21
N GLY A 330 11.97 9.17 34.41
CA GLY A 330 11.34 10.45 34.07
C GLY A 330 10.81 10.51 32.63
N LEU A 331 10.32 11.68 32.24
CA LEU A 331 9.54 11.86 31.00
C LEU A 331 10.32 11.48 29.74
N LEU A 332 11.55 11.99 29.57
CA LEU A 332 12.34 11.68 28.37
C LEU A 332 12.68 10.18 28.28
N ALA A 333 12.90 9.50 29.40
CA ALA A 333 13.15 8.06 29.41
C ALA A 333 11.90 7.24 29.01
N GLU A 334 10.71 7.64 29.46
CA GLU A 334 9.42 7.07 29.03
C GLU A 334 9.15 7.30 27.55
N VAL A 335 9.44 8.50 27.05
CA VAL A 335 9.27 8.82 25.63
C VAL A 335 10.18 7.95 24.76
N ILE A 336 11.45 7.82 25.14
CA ILE A 336 12.42 6.99 24.40
C ILE A 336 11.97 5.53 24.36
N SER A 337 11.60 4.96 25.49
CA SER A 337 11.24 3.54 25.56
C SER A 337 10.02 3.19 24.71
N ARG A 338 9.03 4.09 24.67
CA ARG A 338 7.79 3.92 23.91
C ARG A 338 7.98 4.13 22.41
N THR A 339 8.80 5.09 22.02
CA THR A 339 9.01 5.46 20.61
C THR A 339 10.05 4.59 19.90
N CYS A 340 11.06 4.12 20.62
CA CYS A 340 12.15 3.31 20.07
C CYS A 340 11.91 1.80 20.17
N GLY A 341 10.85 1.37 20.86
CA GLY A 341 10.49 -0.04 21.05
C GLY A 341 11.13 -0.71 22.28
N TYR A 342 10.37 -1.60 22.94
CA TYR A 342 10.78 -2.22 24.20
C TYR A 342 11.75 -3.40 24.04
N LEU A 343 11.46 -4.31 23.10
CA LEU A 343 12.19 -5.55 22.88
C LEU A 343 13.19 -5.40 21.74
N SER A 344 14.30 -6.14 21.77
CA SER A 344 15.38 -6.04 20.77
C SER A 344 14.88 -6.23 19.32
N PHE A 345 13.95 -7.16 19.10
CA PHE A 345 13.35 -7.41 17.79
C PHE A 345 12.29 -6.40 17.37
N ASN A 346 11.86 -5.51 18.27
CA ASN A 346 10.87 -4.46 18.03
C ASN A 346 11.51 -3.06 18.03
N LYS A 347 12.84 -2.97 18.09
CA LYS A 347 13.53 -1.67 18.04
C LYS A 347 13.28 -0.98 16.71
N VAL A 348 13.21 0.35 16.72
CA VAL A 348 13.02 1.17 15.52
C VAL A 348 13.58 2.57 15.76
N ILE A 349 14.05 3.24 14.70
CA ILE A 349 14.39 4.66 14.78
C ILE A 349 13.09 5.47 14.84
N PRO A 350 12.89 6.34 15.84
CA PRO A 350 11.65 7.09 15.97
C PRO A 350 11.55 8.20 14.92
N TRP A 351 10.32 8.53 14.50
CA TRP A 351 10.05 9.38 13.33
C TRP A 351 10.77 10.73 13.36
N PHE A 352 10.84 11.35 14.54
CA PHE A 352 11.42 12.68 14.69
C PHE A 352 12.91 12.72 14.35
N ILE A 353 13.64 11.60 14.37
CA ILE A 353 15.04 11.56 13.95
C ILE A 353 15.19 11.83 12.45
N PHE A 354 14.24 11.37 11.62
CA PHE A 354 14.26 11.62 10.17
C PHE A 354 14.00 13.10 9.82
N ASP A 355 13.26 13.82 10.67
CA ASP A 355 12.95 15.25 10.47
C ASP A 355 14.08 16.19 10.91
N LEU A 356 14.98 15.71 11.77
CA LEU A 356 16.11 16.49 12.27
C LEU A 356 17.11 16.77 11.16
N SER A 357 17.88 17.86 11.32
CA SER A 357 18.93 18.21 10.37
C SER A 357 20.02 17.13 10.26
N PRO A 358 20.77 17.08 9.13
CA PRO A 358 21.84 16.11 8.92
C PRO A 358 22.89 16.08 10.04
N LYS A 359 23.09 17.20 10.74
CA LYS A 359 23.96 17.29 11.92
C LYS A 359 23.51 16.33 13.02
N TYR A 360 22.24 16.36 13.41
CA TYR A 360 21.73 15.50 14.48
C TYR A 360 21.55 14.05 14.04
N GLN A 361 21.17 13.82 12.78
CA GLN A 361 21.11 12.47 12.19
C GLN A 361 22.49 11.79 12.21
N LYS A 362 23.57 12.50 11.83
CA LYS A 362 24.95 11.99 11.94
C LYS A 362 25.38 11.72 13.38
N ILE A 363 24.96 12.56 14.34
CA ILE A 363 25.22 12.33 15.77
C ILE A 363 24.53 11.05 16.26
N PHE A 364 23.29 10.83 15.82
CA PHE A 364 22.53 9.62 16.10
C PHE A 364 23.26 8.39 15.54
N ILE A 365 23.56 8.35 14.24
CA ILE A 365 24.25 7.23 13.57
C ILE A 365 25.59 6.92 14.26
N LYS A 366 26.41 7.95 14.51
CA LYS A 366 27.72 7.77 15.16
C LYS A 366 27.60 7.22 16.56
N THR A 367 26.55 7.56 17.29
CA THR A 367 26.33 7.08 18.65
C THR A 367 25.76 5.67 18.65
N LEU A 368 24.89 5.35 17.68
CA LEU A 368 24.37 4.00 17.47
C LEU A 368 25.51 3.02 17.20
N LEU A 369 26.47 3.40 16.35
CA LEU A 369 27.68 2.61 16.05
C LEU A 369 28.64 2.46 17.24
N LYS A 370 28.57 3.32 18.26
CA LYS A 370 29.39 3.13 19.48
C LYS A 370 28.85 2.05 20.42
N GLY A 371 27.57 1.72 20.30
CA GLY A 371 26.93 0.63 21.05
C GLY A 371 27.25 -0.71 20.40
N ASP A 372 26.41 -1.11 19.44
CA ASP A 372 26.50 -2.42 18.78
C ASP A 372 27.30 -2.41 17.47
N GLY A 373 28.04 -1.33 17.18
CA GLY A 373 28.86 -1.25 15.97
C GLY A 373 30.22 -1.93 16.15
N ALA A 374 30.57 -2.79 15.19
CA ALA A 374 31.93 -3.29 15.02
C ALA A 374 32.65 -2.46 13.96
N GLU A 375 33.78 -1.85 14.33
CA GLU A 375 34.55 -1.00 13.42
C GLU A 375 35.68 -1.79 12.74
N TYR A 376 35.75 -1.68 11.41
CA TYR A 376 36.80 -2.23 10.57
C TYR A 376 37.49 -1.12 9.78
N SER A 377 38.58 -1.45 9.09
CA SER A 377 39.37 -0.46 8.33
C SER A 377 38.58 0.23 7.20
N LYS A 378 37.64 -0.49 6.56
CA LYS A 378 36.88 -0.01 5.39
C LYS A 378 35.37 0.19 5.64
N TYR A 379 34.84 -0.29 6.76
CA TYR A 379 33.40 -0.26 7.04
C TYR A 379 33.12 -0.39 8.54
N TRP A 380 31.87 -0.15 8.92
CA TRP A 380 31.29 -0.52 10.22
C TRP A 380 30.20 -1.55 10.00
N ASP A 381 30.09 -2.54 10.87
CA ASP A 381 28.96 -3.48 10.88
C ASP A 381 28.10 -3.18 12.12
N TYR A 382 26.79 -3.02 11.91
CA TYR A 382 25.80 -2.89 12.98
C TYR A 382 24.84 -4.07 12.95
N SER A 383 24.63 -4.74 14.08
CA SER A 383 23.81 -5.94 14.16
C SER A 383 22.46 -5.67 14.84
N THR A 384 21.37 -6.21 14.32
CA THR A 384 20.06 -6.16 14.97
C THR A 384 19.21 -7.38 14.66
N THR A 385 18.32 -7.77 15.59
CA THR A 385 17.28 -8.78 15.33
C THR A 385 15.94 -8.14 14.93
N SER A 386 15.88 -6.82 14.73
CA SER A 386 14.66 -6.13 14.32
C SER A 386 14.67 -5.78 12.84
N ARG A 387 13.68 -6.29 12.10
CA ARG A 387 13.43 -5.91 10.70
C ARG A 387 13.13 -4.41 10.58
N LYS A 388 12.36 -3.86 11.52
CA LYS A 388 12.05 -2.41 11.56
C LYS A 388 13.29 -1.58 11.83
N LEU A 389 14.18 -1.98 12.73
CA LEU A 389 15.45 -1.27 12.92
C LEU A 389 16.34 -1.35 11.69
N SER A 390 16.46 -2.53 11.05
CA SER A 390 17.22 -2.68 9.80
C SER A 390 16.71 -1.74 8.71
N THR A 391 15.38 -1.71 8.52
CA THR A 391 14.71 -0.87 7.51
C THR A 391 14.86 0.62 7.83
N SER A 392 14.59 1.02 9.08
CA SER A 392 14.67 2.42 9.51
C SER A 392 16.10 2.97 9.52
N LEU A 393 17.10 2.16 9.90
CA LEU A 393 18.51 2.52 9.77
C LEU A 393 18.90 2.65 8.29
N SER A 394 18.50 1.69 7.45
CA SER A 394 18.72 1.75 5.99
C SER A 394 18.16 3.05 5.39
N LEU A 395 16.97 3.47 5.83
CA LEU A 395 16.34 4.71 5.38
C LEU A 395 17.14 5.94 5.82
N LEU A 396 17.55 5.99 7.10
CA LEU A 396 18.35 7.10 7.63
C LEU A 396 19.72 7.20 6.95
N LEU A 397 20.33 6.06 6.61
CA LEU A 397 21.58 6.01 5.86
C LEU A 397 21.40 6.53 4.43
N SER A 398 20.30 6.16 3.77
CA SER A 398 19.94 6.64 2.43
C SER A 398 19.71 8.17 2.42
N GLN A 399 19.05 8.72 3.44
CA GLN A 399 18.90 10.18 3.63
C GLN A 399 20.23 10.91 3.87
N ASN A 400 21.23 10.22 4.42
CA ASN A 400 22.56 10.78 4.67
C ASN A 400 23.56 10.44 3.56
N ASN A 401 23.09 9.89 2.43
CA ASN A 401 23.93 9.45 1.31
C ASN A 401 25.09 8.53 1.72
N LEU A 402 24.87 7.72 2.78
CA LEU A 402 25.84 6.75 3.24
C LEU A 402 25.65 5.44 2.49
N ARG A 403 26.74 4.87 1.98
CA ARG A 403 26.73 3.56 1.31
C ARG A 403 26.59 2.45 2.34
N PHE A 404 25.71 1.48 2.08
CA PHE A 404 25.57 0.31 2.95
C PHE A 404 25.17 -0.98 2.22
N ALA A 405 25.19 -2.09 2.95
CA ALA A 405 24.61 -3.37 2.55
C ALA A 405 23.93 -3.98 3.78
N VAL A 406 22.95 -4.86 3.56
CA VAL A 406 22.27 -5.57 4.64
C VAL A 406 22.38 -7.06 4.35
N TYR A 407 22.90 -7.80 5.32
CA TYR A 407 23.06 -9.24 5.25
C TYR A 407 22.21 -9.90 6.35
N THR A 408 21.74 -11.11 6.10
CA THR A 408 21.06 -11.92 7.10
C THR A 408 21.96 -13.06 7.55
N GLU A 409 22.17 -13.19 8.85
CA GLU A 409 22.89 -14.31 9.46
C GLU A 409 21.98 -15.13 10.38
N LYS A 410 22.00 -16.45 10.21
CA LYS A 410 21.33 -17.37 11.15
C LYS A 410 22.09 -17.39 12.47
N ARG A 411 21.44 -16.93 13.55
CA ARG A 411 22.07 -16.75 14.86
C ARG A 411 22.37 -18.08 15.59
N SER A 412 21.75 -19.17 15.16
CA SER A 412 22.08 -20.54 15.54
C SER A 412 21.69 -21.50 14.42
N LYS A 413 22.58 -22.45 14.09
CA LYS A 413 22.25 -23.58 13.21
C LYS A 413 21.42 -24.66 13.93
N ASN A 414 21.52 -24.73 15.26
CA ASN A 414 20.95 -25.83 16.05
C ASN A 414 19.66 -25.44 16.79
N ASN A 415 19.47 -24.16 17.13
CA ASN A 415 18.29 -23.68 17.85
C ASN A 415 17.41 -22.82 16.94
N LYS A 416 16.35 -23.44 16.39
CA LYS A 416 15.38 -22.80 15.49
C LYS A 416 14.61 -21.63 16.14
N ASN A 417 14.60 -21.51 17.46
CA ASN A 417 13.90 -20.41 18.16
C ASN A 417 14.71 -19.09 18.19
N TRP A 418 15.98 -19.12 17.79
CA TRP A 418 16.80 -17.92 17.72
C TRP A 418 16.52 -17.16 16.43
N ARG A 419 16.05 -15.92 16.58
CA ARG A 419 15.80 -15.03 15.45
C ARG A 419 17.09 -14.75 14.68
N ASP A 420 16.94 -14.65 13.36
CA ASP A 420 18.00 -14.18 12.48
C ASP A 420 18.47 -12.78 12.85
N SER A 421 19.73 -12.51 12.54
CA SER A 421 20.37 -11.21 12.74
C SER A 421 20.54 -10.52 11.40
N PHE A 422 20.20 -9.24 11.33
CA PHE A 422 20.51 -8.34 10.23
C PHE A 422 21.82 -7.62 10.54
N ILE A 423 22.80 -7.79 9.66
CA ILE A 423 24.08 -7.07 9.70
C ILE A 423 24.02 -5.96 8.67
N ILE A 424 23.92 -4.71 9.15
CA ILE A 424 23.97 -3.50 8.31
C ILE A 424 25.44 -3.07 8.23
N ARG A 425 26.06 -3.32 7.07
CA ARG A 425 27.43 -2.90 6.77
C ARG A 425 27.43 -1.51 6.17
N ILE A 426 28.00 -0.53 6.87
CA ILE A 426 28.11 0.87 6.44
C ILE A 426 29.54 1.13 5.96
N PHE A 427 29.69 1.52 4.70
CA PHE A 427 31.00 1.70 4.08
C PHE A 427 31.59 3.08 4.41
N LYS A 428 32.90 3.10 4.73
CA LYS A 428 33.67 4.34 4.92
C LYS A 428 33.98 4.98 3.56
N GLU A 429 34.21 6.28 3.53
CA GLU A 429 34.53 7.03 2.29
C GLU A 429 35.78 6.50 1.58
N ASN A 430 36.77 6.02 2.34
CA ASN A 430 38.00 5.43 1.82
C ASN A 430 37.84 4.01 1.23
N SER A 431 36.62 3.45 1.21
CA SER A 431 36.37 2.13 0.65
C SER A 431 36.17 2.18 -0.86
N LYS A 432 36.87 1.32 -1.61
CA LYS A 432 36.65 1.15 -3.05
C LYS A 432 35.16 0.87 -3.32
N ALA A 433 34.57 1.59 -4.26
CA ALA A 433 33.21 1.29 -4.71
C ALA A 433 33.19 -0.09 -5.36
N LYS A 434 32.30 -0.98 -4.91
CA LYS A 434 31.90 -2.12 -5.74
C LYS A 434 31.16 -1.55 -6.95
N LYS A 435 31.37 -2.12 -8.14
CA LYS A 435 30.50 -1.85 -9.29
C LYS A 435 29.08 -2.28 -8.91
N THR A 436 28.18 -1.32 -8.78
CA THR A 436 26.73 -1.54 -8.68
C THR A 436 26.08 -0.75 -9.80
N TYR A 437 25.12 -1.36 -10.49
CA TYR A 437 24.28 -0.61 -11.43
C TYR A 437 23.25 0.19 -10.64
N PHE A 438 23.13 1.48 -10.93
CA PHE A 438 22.14 2.35 -10.32
C PHE A 438 21.72 3.43 -11.31
N VAL A 439 20.50 3.90 -11.16
CA VAL A 439 19.97 5.03 -11.90
C VAL A 439 19.24 5.91 -10.90
N ASN A 440 19.64 7.19 -10.83
CA ASN A 440 19.12 8.16 -9.87
C ASN A 440 19.15 7.63 -8.42
N ASP A 441 17.98 7.44 -7.80
CA ASP A 441 17.85 7.09 -6.39
C ASP A 441 17.80 5.59 -6.11
N PHE A 442 17.87 4.75 -7.15
CA PHE A 442 17.67 3.30 -7.03
C PHE A 442 18.83 2.51 -7.61
N GLU A 443 19.14 1.37 -6.98
CA GLU A 443 20.24 0.49 -7.36
C GLU A 443 19.81 -0.98 -7.51
N ALA A 444 20.53 -1.71 -8.36
CA ALA A 444 20.36 -3.13 -8.60
C ALA A 444 21.09 -3.94 -7.53
N ARG A 445 20.38 -4.85 -6.86
CA ARG A 445 20.88 -5.66 -5.74
C ARG A 445 20.69 -7.14 -6.04
N ILE A 446 21.79 -7.88 -5.97
CA ILE A 446 21.87 -9.29 -6.33
C ILE A 446 20.93 -10.12 -5.45
N CYS A 447 20.12 -10.98 -6.06
CA CYS A 447 19.34 -12.01 -5.40
C CYS A 447 20.26 -13.20 -5.05
N LEU A 448 20.36 -13.49 -3.75
CA LEU A 448 21.22 -14.52 -3.17
C LEU A 448 20.44 -15.78 -2.77
N GLY A 449 19.12 -15.77 -2.90
CA GLY A 449 18.30 -16.96 -2.68
C GLY A 449 16.85 -16.65 -2.41
N VAL A 450 16.01 -17.64 -2.69
CA VAL A 450 14.57 -17.62 -2.48
C VAL A 450 14.23 -18.82 -1.59
N GLU A 451 13.93 -18.58 -0.32
CA GLU A 451 13.66 -19.63 0.67
C GLU A 451 12.15 -19.77 0.88
N LYS A 452 11.60 -20.95 0.62
CA LYS A 452 10.18 -21.27 0.87
C LYS A 452 9.90 -21.45 2.37
N PHE A 453 8.74 -20.99 2.84
CA PHE A 453 8.27 -21.20 4.20
C PHE A 453 6.73 -21.22 4.29
N ASN A 454 6.19 -21.87 5.32
CA ASN A 454 4.75 -21.90 5.54
C ASN A 454 4.29 -20.61 6.23
N TYR A 455 3.28 -19.97 5.67
CA TYR A 455 2.64 -18.80 6.24
C TYR A 455 1.45 -19.21 7.11
N ASP A 456 1.41 -18.68 8.33
CA ASP A 456 0.52 -19.12 9.41
C ASP A 456 -0.64 -18.15 9.68
N ARG A 457 -0.69 -17.01 8.98
CA ARG A 457 -1.75 -16.01 9.18
C ARG A 457 -2.85 -16.11 8.14
N GLU A 458 -4.01 -15.58 8.52
CA GLU A 458 -5.23 -15.60 7.72
C GLU A 458 -5.18 -14.68 6.51
N TYR A 459 -4.36 -13.61 6.53
CA TYR A 459 -4.33 -12.63 5.45
C TYR A 459 -2.91 -12.30 4.99
N GLU A 460 -2.77 -12.01 3.71
CA GLU A 460 -1.64 -11.28 3.11
C GLU A 460 -2.07 -9.84 2.79
N TYR A 461 -1.11 -8.93 2.62
CA TYR A 461 -1.36 -7.49 2.67
C TYR A 461 -0.68 -6.71 1.56
N ASP A 462 -1.36 -5.67 1.11
CA ASP A 462 -0.93 -4.86 -0.02
C ASP A 462 -1.47 -3.41 0.09
N ILE A 463 -0.90 -2.49 -0.67
CA ILE A 463 -1.32 -1.09 -0.75
C ILE A 463 -1.32 -0.59 -2.20
N SER A 464 -2.44 -0.01 -2.64
CA SER A 464 -2.49 0.69 -3.92
C SER A 464 -2.03 2.13 -3.75
N VAL A 465 -1.26 2.65 -4.70
CA VAL A 465 -0.59 3.94 -4.61
C VAL A 465 -0.92 4.83 -5.80
N ASP A 466 -0.92 6.14 -5.61
CA ASP A 466 -1.28 7.11 -6.65
C ASP A 466 -0.11 7.37 -7.63
N LEU A 467 0.37 6.30 -8.26
CA LEU A 467 1.38 6.29 -9.31
C LEU A 467 1.05 5.22 -10.36
N PRO A 468 1.32 5.45 -11.66
CA PRO A 468 1.06 4.47 -12.71
C PRO A 468 1.76 3.12 -12.49
N GLN A 469 2.95 3.13 -11.87
CA GLN A 469 3.76 1.94 -11.65
C GLN A 469 3.36 1.16 -10.40
N GLU A 470 2.41 1.65 -9.61
CA GLU A 470 1.88 0.97 -8.42
C GLU A 470 2.99 0.32 -7.56
N ASN A 471 3.94 1.13 -7.08
CA ASN A 471 5.13 0.64 -6.39
C ASN A 471 5.32 1.28 -5.02
N PHE A 472 6.02 0.59 -4.12
CA PHE A 472 6.42 1.14 -2.83
C PHE A 472 7.65 0.45 -2.23
N VAL A 473 8.34 1.16 -1.35
CA VAL A 473 9.59 0.74 -0.72
C VAL A 473 9.36 0.08 0.64
N GLY A 474 10.00 -1.07 0.86
CA GLY A 474 10.01 -1.74 2.15
C GLY A 474 11.03 -2.87 2.25
N GLY A 475 10.77 -3.83 3.12
CA GLY A 475 11.71 -4.89 3.45
C GLY A 475 12.96 -4.42 4.20
N ALA A 476 13.74 -5.38 4.71
CA ALA A 476 14.82 -5.10 5.67
C ALA A 476 15.96 -4.23 5.10
N GLY A 477 16.01 -4.04 3.78
CA GLY A 477 16.98 -3.19 3.09
C GLY A 477 16.39 -2.33 1.97
N LEU A 478 15.11 -1.96 2.04
CA LEU A 478 14.46 -0.99 1.14
C LEU A 478 14.33 -1.50 -0.32
N LEU A 479 13.89 -2.74 -0.49
CA LEU A 479 13.48 -3.29 -1.78
C LEU A 479 12.19 -2.62 -2.27
N VAL A 480 11.95 -2.67 -3.58
CA VAL A 480 10.74 -2.09 -4.19
C VAL A 480 9.75 -3.18 -4.58
N PHE A 481 8.54 -3.08 -4.02
CA PHE A 481 7.42 -3.98 -4.27
C PHE A 481 6.53 -3.44 -5.39
N HIS A 482 5.93 -4.33 -6.17
CA HIS A 482 5.05 -4.00 -7.29
C HIS A 482 3.61 -4.44 -7.03
N ASN A 483 2.70 -3.72 -7.67
CA ASN A 483 1.31 -4.09 -7.82
C ASN A 483 0.88 -4.24 -9.28
N THR A 484 0.65 -5.48 -9.71
CA THR A 484 0.30 -5.81 -11.10
C THR A 484 -1.03 -5.17 -11.52
N PRO A 485 -1.06 -4.47 -12.68
CA PRO A 485 -2.27 -3.92 -13.25
C PRO A 485 -3.18 -5.01 -13.82
N PHE A 486 -4.49 -4.77 -13.80
CA PHE A 486 -5.48 -5.64 -14.43
C PHE A 486 -5.32 -5.60 -15.96
N SER A 487 -5.22 -6.76 -16.62
CA SER A 487 -5.18 -6.86 -18.08
C SER A 487 -6.03 -8.02 -18.60
N ASN A 488 -6.61 -7.86 -19.79
CA ASN A 488 -7.48 -8.84 -20.45
C ASN A 488 -7.07 -8.98 -21.92
N VAL A 489 -7.15 -10.20 -22.46
CA VAL A 489 -7.00 -10.48 -23.89
C VAL A 489 -8.24 -11.21 -24.40
N THR A 490 -8.73 -10.83 -25.57
CA THR A 490 -9.81 -11.57 -26.25
C THR A 490 -9.20 -12.31 -27.42
N LEU A 491 -9.45 -13.62 -27.49
CA LEU A 491 -8.89 -14.50 -28.50
C LEU A 491 -10.02 -14.98 -29.40
N ASP A 492 -9.93 -14.67 -30.69
CA ASP A 492 -10.81 -15.24 -31.71
C ASP A 492 -10.21 -16.55 -32.21
N LEU A 493 -11.02 -17.60 -32.27
CA LEU A 493 -10.60 -18.93 -32.74
C LEU A 493 -10.64 -19.06 -34.27
N ARG A 494 -11.39 -18.18 -34.93
CA ARG A 494 -11.45 -18.06 -36.38
C ARG A 494 -11.10 -16.64 -36.82
N VAL A 495 -10.58 -16.52 -38.04
CA VAL A 495 -10.39 -15.22 -38.68
C VAL A 495 -11.75 -14.51 -38.70
N PRO A 496 -11.86 -13.28 -38.15
CA PRO A 496 -13.11 -12.53 -38.22
C PRO A 496 -13.48 -12.23 -39.68
N LYS A 497 -14.76 -12.36 -40.05
CA LYS A 497 -15.19 -12.25 -41.46
C LYS A 497 -14.87 -10.89 -42.06
N PHE A 498 -14.92 -9.82 -41.26
CA PHE A 498 -14.58 -8.47 -41.73
C PHE A 498 -13.10 -8.25 -42.03
N MET A 499 -12.21 -9.18 -41.64
CA MET A 499 -10.78 -9.15 -41.96
C MET A 499 -10.39 -10.20 -42.99
N GLU A 500 -11.25 -11.18 -43.27
CA GLU A 500 -10.92 -12.36 -44.07
C GLU A 500 -10.30 -12.01 -45.42
N ASP A 501 -10.88 -11.06 -46.15
CA ASP A 501 -10.40 -10.61 -47.45
C ASP A 501 -9.40 -9.42 -47.39
N GLU A 502 -9.06 -8.94 -46.20
CA GLU A 502 -8.16 -7.78 -46.04
C GLU A 502 -6.68 -8.20 -46.20
N PRO A 503 -5.86 -7.43 -46.93
CA PRO A 503 -4.43 -7.68 -47.04
C PRO A 503 -3.72 -7.66 -45.68
N VAL A 504 -2.83 -8.63 -45.43
CA VAL A 504 -2.05 -8.67 -44.20
C VAL A 504 -0.98 -7.58 -44.20
N ILE A 505 -0.78 -6.95 -43.05
CA ILE A 505 0.26 -5.94 -42.84
C ILE A 505 1.38 -6.53 -41.98
N ILE A 506 2.59 -6.63 -42.54
CA ILE A 506 3.81 -7.06 -41.82
C ILE A 506 4.84 -5.94 -41.90
N GLY A 507 5.39 -5.51 -40.75
CA GLY A 507 6.39 -4.44 -40.72
C GLY A 507 5.89 -3.06 -41.17
N GLY A 508 4.58 -2.89 -41.33
CA GLY A 508 3.96 -1.68 -41.88
C GLY A 508 3.71 -1.73 -43.39
N GLU A 509 4.09 -2.82 -44.06
CA GLU A 509 3.86 -3.03 -45.50
C GLU A 509 2.70 -4.01 -45.71
N THR A 510 1.80 -3.67 -46.65
CA THR A 510 0.71 -4.53 -47.11
C THR A 510 1.26 -5.62 -48.03
N LEU A 511 0.86 -6.87 -47.80
CA LEU A 511 1.25 -8.02 -48.60
C LEU A 511 0.10 -8.48 -49.52
N ASP A 512 0.41 -9.36 -50.48
CA ASP A 512 -0.60 -9.94 -51.39
C ASP A 512 -1.50 -10.98 -50.72
N ALA A 513 -1.05 -11.57 -49.60
CA ALA A 513 -1.83 -12.53 -48.81
C ALA A 513 -2.87 -11.81 -47.94
N THR A 514 -4.01 -12.45 -47.74
CA THR A 514 -5.14 -11.95 -46.93
C THR A 514 -5.15 -12.55 -45.54
N TYR A 515 -5.84 -11.95 -44.56
CA TYR A 515 -5.91 -12.57 -43.22
C TYR A 515 -6.60 -13.94 -43.22
N GLY A 516 -7.52 -14.20 -44.17
CA GLY A 516 -8.17 -15.49 -44.36
C GLY A 516 -7.19 -16.63 -44.63
N ASP A 517 -6.05 -16.32 -45.28
CA ASP A 517 -4.99 -17.29 -45.57
C ASP A 517 -4.25 -17.79 -44.32
N PHE A 518 -4.42 -17.13 -43.16
CA PHE A 518 -3.65 -17.41 -41.93
C PHE A 518 -4.47 -18.07 -40.80
N GLN A 519 -5.56 -18.75 -41.13
CA GLN A 519 -6.39 -19.47 -40.15
C GLN A 519 -5.60 -20.58 -39.43
N GLU A 520 -4.65 -21.23 -40.12
CA GLU A 520 -3.80 -22.27 -39.55
C GLU A 520 -2.89 -21.68 -38.46
N GLU A 521 -2.22 -20.57 -38.75
CA GLU A 521 -1.33 -19.87 -37.82
C GLU A 521 -2.09 -19.33 -36.59
N MET A 522 -3.31 -18.81 -36.78
CA MET A 522 -4.19 -18.46 -35.65
C MET A 522 -4.50 -19.68 -34.78
N GLY A 523 -4.75 -20.84 -35.40
CA GLY A 523 -4.94 -22.11 -34.69
C GLY A 523 -3.69 -22.52 -33.90
N VAL A 524 -2.51 -22.43 -34.51
CA VAL A 524 -1.22 -22.72 -33.85
C VAL A 524 -1.02 -21.81 -32.63
N PHE A 525 -1.26 -20.50 -32.77
CA PHE A 525 -1.13 -19.55 -31.68
C PHE A 525 -2.11 -19.84 -30.53
N ASN A 526 -3.40 -20.01 -30.84
CA ASN A 526 -4.43 -20.27 -29.83
C ASN A 526 -4.18 -21.59 -29.09
N ARG A 527 -3.71 -22.62 -29.81
CA ARG A 527 -3.33 -23.91 -29.22
C ARG A 527 -2.13 -23.77 -28.29
N ALA A 528 -1.06 -23.13 -28.76
CA ALA A 528 0.14 -22.92 -27.94
C ALA A 528 -0.19 -22.11 -26.67
N LEU A 529 -1.02 -21.08 -26.80
CA LEU A 529 -1.45 -20.28 -25.66
C LEU A 529 -2.30 -21.09 -24.67
N ALA A 530 -3.25 -21.89 -25.17
CA ALA A 530 -4.07 -22.77 -24.33
C ALA A 530 -3.22 -23.84 -23.62
N GLU A 531 -2.23 -24.41 -24.31
CA GLU A 531 -1.28 -25.37 -23.73
C GLU A 531 -0.48 -24.74 -22.59
N VAL A 532 0.10 -23.56 -22.81
CA VAL A 532 0.84 -22.82 -21.78
C VAL A 532 -0.07 -22.47 -20.61
N MET A 533 -1.30 -22.01 -20.87
CA MET A 533 -2.26 -21.68 -19.81
C MET A 533 -2.70 -22.91 -19.00
N LEU A 534 -2.82 -24.08 -19.65
CA LEU A 534 -3.16 -25.35 -19.02
C LEU A 534 -1.99 -25.93 -18.21
N GLU A 535 -0.78 -25.82 -18.75
CA GLU A 535 0.46 -26.15 -18.05
C GLU A 535 0.55 -25.31 -16.79
N GLY A 536 0.29 -24.00 -16.92
CA GLY A 536 0.44 -23.01 -15.88
C GLY A 536 1.81 -22.34 -15.95
N ASP A 537 2.15 -21.56 -14.94
CA ASP A 537 3.49 -21.02 -14.76
C ASP A 537 4.54 -22.15 -14.60
N ALA A 538 5.81 -21.79 -14.40
CA ALA A 538 6.91 -22.74 -14.30
C ALA A 538 6.74 -23.84 -13.20
N VAL A 539 5.74 -23.73 -12.32
CA VAL A 539 5.39 -24.72 -11.29
C VAL A 539 3.94 -25.21 -11.38
N GLY A 540 3.27 -24.92 -12.49
CA GLY A 540 1.93 -25.41 -12.84
C GLY A 540 0.77 -24.66 -12.18
N ARG A 541 0.90 -23.35 -11.91
CA ARG A 541 -0.18 -22.52 -11.37
C ARG A 541 -0.84 -21.66 -12.45
N VAL A 542 -2.08 -21.26 -12.20
CA VAL A 542 -2.85 -20.42 -13.13
C VAL A 542 -2.19 -19.05 -13.33
N PHE A 543 -2.13 -18.59 -14.59
CA PHE A 543 -1.80 -17.21 -14.90
C PHE A 543 -2.95 -16.27 -14.50
N THR A 544 -2.68 -15.31 -13.61
CA THR A 544 -3.69 -14.33 -13.18
C THR A 544 -4.01 -13.32 -14.28
N PHE A 545 -3.03 -12.93 -15.08
CA PHE A 545 -3.16 -11.96 -16.16
C PHE A 545 -2.26 -12.31 -17.36
N PRO A 546 -2.63 -11.90 -18.58
CA PRO A 546 -3.94 -11.31 -18.92
C PRO A 546 -5.05 -12.35 -18.79
N ILE A 547 -6.26 -11.93 -18.41
CA ILE A 547 -7.41 -12.83 -18.41
C ILE A 547 -7.81 -13.10 -19.87
N PRO A 548 -7.80 -14.36 -20.33
CA PRO A 548 -8.29 -14.70 -21.66
C PRO A 548 -9.82 -14.70 -21.70
N THR A 549 -10.39 -14.17 -22.78
CA THR A 549 -11.81 -14.26 -23.12
C THR A 549 -11.96 -14.97 -24.46
N ILE A 550 -12.78 -16.04 -24.49
CA ILE A 550 -13.13 -16.82 -25.69
C ILE A 550 -14.59 -16.58 -26.05
N ASN A 551 -14.85 -16.33 -27.33
CA ASN A 551 -16.20 -16.17 -27.85
C ASN A 551 -16.78 -17.55 -28.24
N ILE A 552 -17.98 -17.88 -27.74
CA ILE A 552 -18.71 -19.10 -28.11
C ILE A 552 -19.86 -18.72 -29.05
N THR A 553 -19.86 -19.25 -30.26
CA THR A 553 -20.86 -18.99 -31.32
C THR A 553 -21.76 -20.20 -31.59
N LYS A 554 -22.78 -20.05 -32.44
CA LYS A 554 -23.67 -21.17 -32.84
C LYS A 554 -22.93 -22.27 -33.61
N ASP A 555 -21.90 -21.89 -34.36
CA ASP A 555 -21.02 -22.75 -35.16
C ASP A 555 -19.71 -23.10 -34.42
N PHE A 556 -19.70 -22.97 -33.10
CA PHE A 556 -18.52 -23.26 -32.28
C PHE A 556 -18.13 -24.73 -32.40
N ASP A 557 -16.88 -24.98 -32.74
CA ASP A 557 -16.34 -26.30 -33.03
C ASP A 557 -15.94 -27.04 -31.75
N TRP A 558 -16.92 -27.63 -31.07
CA TRP A 558 -16.71 -28.31 -29.78
C TRP A 558 -15.68 -29.44 -29.80
N ASP A 559 -15.47 -30.05 -30.96
CA ASP A 559 -14.56 -31.17 -31.15
C ASP A 559 -13.12 -30.73 -31.48
N ASN A 560 -12.86 -29.42 -31.58
CA ASN A 560 -11.54 -28.87 -31.86
C ASN A 560 -10.54 -29.15 -30.72
N GLU A 561 -9.35 -29.64 -31.06
CA GLU A 561 -8.30 -29.95 -30.07
C GLU A 561 -7.89 -28.71 -29.24
N THR A 562 -7.84 -27.53 -29.86
CA THR A 562 -7.54 -26.26 -29.17
C THR A 562 -8.62 -25.92 -28.15
N ILE A 563 -9.89 -26.08 -28.54
CA ILE A 563 -11.03 -25.85 -27.65
C ILE A 563 -11.02 -26.85 -26.49
N ARG A 564 -10.65 -28.10 -26.75
CA ARG A 564 -10.52 -29.11 -25.70
C ARG A 564 -9.52 -28.66 -24.62
N LYS A 565 -8.35 -28.14 -25.01
CA LYS A 565 -7.34 -27.61 -24.07
C LYS A 565 -7.83 -26.38 -23.31
N VAL A 566 -8.56 -25.50 -23.99
CA VAL A 566 -9.22 -24.35 -23.35
C VAL A 566 -10.22 -24.81 -22.28
N LEU A 567 -11.07 -25.80 -22.59
CA LEU A 567 -12.06 -26.36 -21.66
C LEU A 567 -11.38 -27.11 -20.51
N GLU A 568 -10.29 -27.85 -20.77
CA GLU A 568 -9.46 -28.46 -19.73
C GLU A 568 -8.86 -27.41 -18.79
N THR A 569 -8.41 -26.28 -19.33
CA THR A 569 -7.90 -25.14 -18.54
C THR A 569 -9.01 -24.57 -17.65
N SER A 570 -10.24 -24.47 -18.18
CA SER A 570 -11.41 -24.01 -17.43
C SER A 570 -11.79 -24.98 -16.31
N ALA A 571 -11.75 -26.29 -16.58
CA ALA A 571 -12.00 -27.31 -15.58
C ALA A 571 -10.94 -27.30 -14.47
N LYS A 572 -9.68 -27.05 -14.81
CA LYS A 572 -8.55 -27.05 -13.87
C LYS A 572 -8.47 -25.76 -13.04
N TYR A 573 -8.70 -24.61 -13.66
CA TYR A 573 -8.37 -23.30 -13.08
C TYR A 573 -9.52 -22.26 -13.10
N GLY A 574 -10.65 -22.53 -13.74
CA GLY A 574 -11.76 -21.58 -13.84
C GLY A 574 -11.55 -20.43 -14.84
N ILE A 575 -10.61 -20.57 -15.79
CA ILE A 575 -10.34 -19.64 -16.89
C ILE A 575 -10.27 -20.40 -18.23
N PRO A 576 -10.50 -19.78 -19.40
CA PRO A 576 -10.88 -18.39 -19.67
C PRO A 576 -12.31 -17.99 -19.27
N TYR A 577 -12.62 -16.70 -19.45
CA TYR A 577 -14.01 -16.26 -19.56
C TYR A 577 -14.60 -16.65 -20.92
N PHE A 578 -15.86 -17.06 -20.90
CA PHE A 578 -16.61 -17.38 -22.11
C PHE A 578 -17.66 -16.31 -22.39
N ALA A 579 -17.50 -15.60 -23.51
CA ALA A 579 -18.53 -14.74 -24.05
C ALA A 579 -19.50 -15.60 -24.89
N ASN A 580 -20.64 -15.97 -24.30
CA ASN A 580 -21.65 -16.79 -24.97
C ASN A 580 -22.51 -15.95 -25.94
N PHE A 581 -22.53 -16.35 -27.21
CA PHE A 581 -23.35 -15.82 -28.31
C PHE A 581 -24.34 -16.84 -28.90
N ILE A 582 -24.42 -18.07 -28.38
CA ILE A 582 -25.29 -19.14 -28.91
C ILE A 582 -26.76 -18.69 -28.93
N ASN A 583 -27.21 -18.08 -27.82
CA ASN A 583 -28.58 -17.62 -27.63
C ASN A 583 -28.74 -16.12 -27.93
N SER A 584 -27.83 -15.53 -28.71
CA SER A 584 -27.84 -14.12 -29.06
C SER A 584 -28.09 -13.92 -30.56
N ASP A 585 -28.75 -12.81 -30.90
CA ASP A 585 -28.82 -12.29 -32.27
C ASP A 585 -27.57 -11.47 -32.64
N MET A 586 -26.57 -11.40 -31.76
CA MET A 586 -25.30 -10.70 -31.98
C MET A 586 -24.20 -11.67 -32.38
N SER A 587 -23.28 -11.21 -33.22
CA SER A 587 -22.03 -11.91 -33.54
C SER A 587 -20.86 -11.44 -32.65
N PRO A 588 -19.76 -12.19 -32.53
CA PRO A 588 -18.54 -11.73 -31.85
C PRO A 588 -17.95 -10.45 -32.42
N GLU A 589 -18.25 -10.15 -33.68
CA GLU A 589 -17.83 -8.91 -34.35
C GLU A 589 -18.64 -7.70 -33.88
N ASP A 590 -19.83 -7.93 -33.33
CA ASP A 590 -20.75 -6.92 -32.82
C ASP A 590 -20.44 -6.55 -31.37
N VAL A 591 -19.66 -7.33 -30.61
CA VAL A 591 -19.43 -7.07 -29.17
C VAL A 591 -18.01 -7.46 -28.75
N ARG A 592 -17.37 -6.66 -27.90
CA ARG A 592 -16.17 -7.10 -27.15
C ARG A 592 -16.42 -7.00 -25.66
N SER A 593 -15.93 -7.99 -24.92
CA SER A 593 -15.96 -8.02 -23.46
C SER A 593 -14.84 -7.14 -22.92
N MET A 594 -15.20 -6.07 -22.22
CA MET A 594 -14.26 -5.10 -21.65
C MET A 594 -14.37 -5.13 -20.12
N CYS A 595 -14.02 -6.28 -19.51
CA CYS A 595 -14.27 -6.69 -18.11
C CYS A 595 -15.49 -7.63 -17.95
N CYS A 596 -15.69 -8.17 -16.75
CA CYS A 596 -16.52 -9.34 -16.46
C CYS A 596 -18.02 -9.23 -16.82
N HIS A 597 -18.58 -8.00 -16.91
CA HIS A 597 -20.00 -7.77 -17.20
C HIS A 597 -20.27 -6.69 -18.26
N LEU A 598 -19.24 -5.97 -18.71
CA LEU A 598 -19.38 -4.90 -19.69
C LEU A 598 -19.30 -5.46 -21.12
N ARG A 599 -20.45 -5.50 -21.80
CA ARG A 599 -20.59 -5.81 -23.23
C ARG A 599 -20.96 -4.56 -24.00
N LEU A 600 -20.15 -4.19 -24.99
CA LEU A 600 -20.35 -3.00 -25.82
C LEU A 600 -20.86 -3.39 -27.21
N ASP A 601 -22.04 -2.92 -27.62
CA ASP A 601 -22.60 -3.19 -28.95
C ASP A 601 -22.00 -2.26 -30.02
N LYS A 602 -21.18 -2.83 -30.91
CA LYS A 602 -20.47 -2.15 -32.00
C LYS A 602 -21.36 -1.85 -33.19
N ARG A 603 -22.59 -2.39 -33.30
CA ARG A 603 -23.50 -2.05 -34.40
C ARG A 603 -23.93 -0.58 -34.33
N GLU A 604 -24.00 -0.02 -33.13
CA GLU A 604 -24.24 1.41 -32.92
C GLU A 604 -23.06 2.27 -33.40
N LEU A 605 -21.84 1.74 -33.33
CA LEU A 605 -20.62 2.38 -33.85
C LEU A 605 -20.54 2.27 -35.39
N LYS A 606 -20.82 1.09 -35.96
CA LYS A 606 -20.83 0.86 -37.43
C LYS A 606 -21.85 1.75 -38.16
N LYS A 607 -23.03 2.01 -37.56
CA LYS A 607 -24.05 2.93 -38.13
C LYS A 607 -23.58 4.37 -38.31
N ARG A 608 -22.45 4.76 -37.70
CA ARG A 608 -21.96 6.14 -37.66
C ARG A 608 -20.62 6.35 -38.37
N GLY A 609 -20.13 5.37 -39.13
CA GLY A 609 -18.92 5.50 -39.96
C GLY A 609 -17.73 4.74 -39.36
N GLY A 610 -17.51 3.51 -39.83
CA GLY A 610 -16.30 2.75 -39.54
C GLY A 610 -15.12 3.29 -40.35
N GLY A 611 -14.00 3.53 -39.69
CA GLY A 611 -12.76 4.00 -40.33
C GLY A 611 -12.19 2.98 -41.31
N LEU A 612 -11.54 3.50 -42.35
CA LEU A 612 -11.04 2.84 -43.57
C LEU A 612 -9.93 1.79 -43.38
N PHE A 613 -9.53 1.45 -42.15
CA PHE A 613 -8.35 0.62 -41.87
C PHE A 613 -8.55 -0.29 -40.65
N GLY A 614 -9.42 -1.32 -40.71
CA GLY A 614 -9.44 -2.46 -39.77
C GLY A 614 -9.37 -2.17 -38.26
N ALA A 615 -9.54 -0.91 -37.84
CA ALA A 615 -9.17 -0.43 -36.53
C ALA A 615 -10.34 -0.77 -35.62
N ASN A 616 -10.18 -1.89 -34.91
CA ASN A 616 -11.00 -2.28 -33.77
C ASN A 616 -11.45 -1.04 -32.99
N PRO A 617 -12.74 -0.90 -32.67
CA PRO A 617 -13.25 0.39 -32.22
C PRO A 617 -12.52 0.76 -30.95
N LEU A 618 -11.74 1.84 -31.01
CA LEU A 618 -11.04 2.43 -29.87
C LEU A 618 -12.10 2.93 -28.88
N THR A 619 -12.58 1.99 -28.06
CA THR A 619 -13.81 2.10 -27.27
C THR A 619 -13.59 1.60 -25.85
N GLY A 620 -14.57 1.90 -25.00
CA GLY A 620 -14.59 1.64 -23.57
C GLY A 620 -15.76 2.41 -22.96
N SER A 621 -15.77 2.56 -21.64
CA SER A 621 -16.71 3.45 -20.96
C SER A 621 -15.98 4.69 -20.44
N ILE A 622 -16.55 5.87 -20.63
CA ILE A 622 -16.03 7.11 -20.02
C ILE A 622 -16.27 7.14 -18.51
N GLY A 623 -17.20 6.33 -18.01
CA GLY A 623 -17.62 6.30 -16.63
C GLY A 623 -18.89 5.47 -16.45
N VAL A 624 -19.05 4.96 -15.22
CA VAL A 624 -20.20 4.15 -14.80
C VAL A 624 -20.90 4.86 -13.65
N VAL A 625 -22.22 5.02 -13.72
CA VAL A 625 -23.07 5.46 -12.60
C VAL A 625 -24.05 4.35 -12.27
N THR A 626 -23.91 3.75 -11.08
CA THR A 626 -24.75 2.62 -10.63
C THR A 626 -25.93 3.11 -9.81
N ILE A 627 -27.12 2.64 -10.16
CA ILE A 627 -28.37 2.90 -9.44
C ILE A 627 -28.58 1.81 -8.37
N ASN A 628 -28.76 2.25 -7.12
CA ASN A 628 -29.08 1.39 -5.98
C ASN A 628 -30.56 1.00 -6.03
N MET A 629 -30.86 -0.15 -6.66
CA MET A 629 -32.22 -0.67 -6.76
C MET A 629 -32.83 -1.05 -5.40
N PRO A 630 -32.11 -1.62 -4.42
CA PRO A 630 -32.67 -1.95 -3.11
C PRO A 630 -33.31 -0.74 -2.43
N ARG A 631 -32.67 0.43 -2.53
CA ARG A 631 -33.19 1.69 -1.98
C ARG A 631 -34.46 2.16 -2.70
N ILE A 632 -34.54 2.00 -4.01
CA ILE A 632 -35.77 2.32 -4.76
C ILE A 632 -36.87 1.38 -4.29
N GLY A 633 -36.61 0.07 -4.23
CA GLY A 633 -37.58 -0.92 -3.77
C GLY A 633 -38.10 -0.62 -2.36
N TYR A 634 -37.22 -0.25 -1.42
CA TYR A 634 -37.60 0.09 -0.05
C TYR A 634 -38.45 1.37 0.08
N LEU A 635 -38.17 2.38 -0.75
CA LEU A 635 -38.84 3.68 -0.65
C LEU A 635 -40.15 3.76 -1.43
N SER A 636 -40.36 2.85 -2.38
CA SER A 636 -41.47 2.91 -3.31
C SER A 636 -42.74 2.34 -2.69
N LYS A 637 -43.85 3.07 -2.79
CA LYS A 637 -45.16 2.63 -2.26
C LYS A 637 -46.06 1.99 -3.31
N SER A 638 -45.72 2.19 -4.58
CA SER A 638 -46.42 1.64 -5.73
C SER A 638 -45.46 1.46 -6.88
N GLU A 639 -45.88 0.72 -7.90
CA GLU A 639 -45.05 0.50 -9.08
C GLU A 639 -44.79 1.82 -9.83
N GLY A 640 -45.77 2.72 -9.90
CA GLY A 640 -45.58 4.05 -10.48
C GLY A 640 -44.50 4.87 -9.76
N ASP A 641 -44.50 4.87 -8.42
CA ASP A 641 -43.49 5.55 -7.60
C ASP A 641 -42.10 4.93 -7.80
N PHE A 642 -42.01 3.61 -7.99
CA PHE A 642 -40.75 2.92 -8.30
C PHE A 642 -40.14 3.43 -9.61
N PHE A 643 -40.93 3.45 -10.70
CA PHE A 643 -40.45 3.87 -12.01
C PHE A 643 -40.16 5.37 -12.08
N GLU A 644 -40.93 6.21 -11.39
CA GLU A 644 -40.66 7.66 -11.30
C GLU A 644 -39.31 7.93 -10.61
N ARG A 645 -39.03 7.24 -9.50
CA ARG A 645 -37.74 7.35 -8.79
C ARG A 645 -36.58 6.87 -9.64
N LEU A 646 -36.76 5.74 -10.32
CA LEU A 646 -35.76 5.18 -11.22
C LEU A 646 -35.45 6.16 -12.36
N ASP A 647 -36.47 6.72 -13.01
CA ASP A 647 -36.29 7.70 -14.08
C ASP A 647 -35.49 8.91 -13.62
N ARG A 648 -35.86 9.49 -12.48
CA ARG A 648 -35.18 10.67 -11.94
C ARG A 648 -33.69 10.41 -11.71
N LEU A 649 -33.34 9.21 -11.23
CA LEU A 649 -31.95 8.81 -11.02
C LEU A 649 -31.23 8.53 -12.34
N MET A 650 -31.90 7.95 -13.34
CA MET A 650 -31.35 7.73 -14.67
C MET A 650 -31.04 9.05 -15.38
N VAL A 651 -31.93 10.04 -15.29
CA VAL A 651 -31.70 11.39 -15.84
C VAL A 651 -30.49 12.05 -15.17
N LEU A 652 -30.40 11.97 -13.84
CA LEU A 652 -29.23 12.50 -13.11
C LEU A 652 -27.93 11.78 -13.52
N ALA A 653 -27.98 10.46 -13.71
CA ALA A 653 -26.83 9.68 -14.16
C ALA A 653 -26.38 10.11 -15.57
N LYS A 654 -27.32 10.34 -16.50
CA LYS A 654 -27.05 10.91 -17.83
C LYS A 654 -26.30 12.23 -17.71
N ASP A 655 -26.82 13.18 -16.94
CA ASP A 655 -26.24 14.52 -16.80
C ASP A 655 -24.80 14.47 -16.27
N VAL A 656 -24.55 13.62 -15.25
CA VAL A 656 -23.21 13.41 -14.69
C VAL A 656 -22.24 12.87 -15.75
N LEU A 657 -22.68 11.89 -16.54
CA LEU A 657 -21.84 11.26 -17.58
C LEU A 657 -21.54 12.24 -18.73
N GLU A 658 -22.51 13.06 -19.13
CA GLU A 658 -22.31 14.07 -20.18
C GLU A 658 -21.39 15.21 -19.72
N ILE A 659 -21.52 15.66 -18.47
CA ILE A 659 -20.57 16.60 -17.86
C ILE A 659 -19.15 16.01 -17.87
N LYS A 660 -19.00 14.74 -17.48
CA LYS A 660 -17.72 14.05 -17.50
C LYS A 660 -17.12 13.99 -18.90
N ARG A 661 -17.93 13.64 -19.91
CA ARG A 661 -17.52 13.60 -21.32
C ARG A 661 -16.95 14.95 -21.78
N LYS A 662 -17.66 16.04 -21.47
CA LYS A 662 -17.23 17.40 -21.80
C LYS A 662 -15.86 17.74 -21.22
N TRP A 663 -15.61 17.35 -19.97
CA TRP A 663 -14.31 17.57 -19.33
C TRP A 663 -13.21 16.69 -19.91
N LEU A 664 -13.50 15.43 -20.22
CA LEU A 664 -12.55 14.53 -20.87
C LEU A 664 -12.10 15.09 -22.22
N GLU A 665 -13.02 15.56 -23.06
CA GLU A 665 -12.68 16.23 -24.33
C GLU A 665 -11.76 17.43 -24.12
N LYS A 666 -12.11 18.32 -23.17
CA LYS A 666 -11.33 19.53 -22.88
C LYS A 666 -9.91 19.21 -22.41
N PHE A 667 -9.77 18.22 -21.54
CA PHE A 667 -8.46 17.80 -21.01
C PHE A 667 -7.63 17.04 -22.03
N THR A 668 -8.25 16.21 -22.89
CA THR A 668 -7.56 15.56 -24.00
C THR A 668 -7.04 16.61 -24.98
N GLU A 669 -7.85 17.62 -25.31
CA GLU A 669 -7.43 18.72 -26.19
C GLU A 669 -6.24 19.50 -25.61
N ALA A 670 -6.30 19.82 -24.31
CA ALA A 670 -5.24 20.48 -23.56
C ALA A 670 -3.96 19.65 -23.36
N GLY A 671 -3.92 18.40 -23.85
CA GLY A 671 -2.73 17.54 -23.78
C GLY A 671 -2.52 16.82 -22.45
N LEU A 672 -3.51 16.83 -21.55
CA LEU A 672 -3.43 16.12 -20.26
C LEU A 672 -3.61 14.61 -20.39
N TYR A 673 -4.09 14.13 -21.55
CA TYR A 673 -4.20 12.71 -21.89
C TYR A 673 -3.43 12.38 -23.19
N PRO A 674 -2.09 12.44 -23.20
CA PRO A 674 -1.29 12.38 -24.42
C PRO A 674 -1.42 11.03 -25.17
N TYR A 675 -1.45 9.91 -24.44
CA TYR A 675 -1.66 8.59 -25.06
C TYR A 675 -3.06 8.48 -25.69
N SER A 676 -4.11 8.84 -24.96
CA SER A 676 -5.48 8.84 -25.50
C SER A 676 -5.61 9.80 -26.68
N LYS A 677 -5.01 11.00 -26.61
CA LYS A 677 -4.99 11.97 -27.71
C LYS A 677 -4.35 11.35 -28.96
N PHE A 678 -3.20 10.68 -28.80
CA PHE A 678 -2.52 10.01 -29.89
C PHE A 678 -3.38 8.89 -30.48
N TYR A 679 -3.81 7.90 -29.68
CA TYR A 679 -4.54 6.74 -30.21
C TYR A 679 -5.92 7.13 -30.76
N LEU A 680 -6.60 8.12 -30.17
CA LEU A 680 -7.92 8.60 -30.60
C LEU A 680 -7.86 9.71 -31.66
N ARG A 681 -6.68 10.07 -32.19
CA ARG A 681 -6.53 11.15 -33.18
C ARG A 681 -7.41 10.95 -34.42
N HIS A 682 -7.52 9.72 -34.91
CA HIS A 682 -8.34 9.40 -36.08
C HIS A 682 -9.84 9.46 -35.77
N ILE A 683 -10.25 9.19 -34.52
CA ILE A 683 -11.62 9.41 -34.06
C ILE A 683 -11.92 10.91 -33.99
N LYS A 684 -10.98 11.71 -33.47
CA LYS A 684 -11.09 13.17 -33.45
C LYS A 684 -11.19 13.76 -34.86
N GLU A 685 -10.39 13.28 -35.79
CA GLU A 685 -10.42 13.67 -37.22
C GLU A 685 -11.76 13.32 -37.86
N ALA A 686 -12.30 12.12 -37.61
CA ALA A 686 -13.55 11.66 -38.19
C ALA A 686 -14.80 12.32 -37.58
N PHE A 687 -14.80 12.58 -36.27
CA PHE A 687 -16.01 12.93 -35.51
C PHE A 687 -15.96 14.28 -34.78
N GLY A 688 -14.82 14.98 -34.82
CA GLY A 688 -14.62 16.24 -34.08
C GLY A 688 -14.46 16.08 -32.57
N SER A 689 -14.48 14.85 -32.03
CA SER A 689 -14.36 14.53 -30.60
C SER A 689 -13.55 13.25 -30.39
N TYR A 690 -12.69 13.19 -29.36
CA TYR A 690 -11.82 12.04 -29.10
C TYR A 690 -12.60 10.82 -28.58
N TRP A 691 -13.57 11.04 -27.69
CA TRP A 691 -14.25 9.99 -26.92
C TRP A 691 -15.57 9.55 -27.56
N LYS A 692 -15.81 9.88 -28.84
CA LYS A 692 -17.09 9.61 -29.54
C LYS A 692 -17.50 8.13 -29.46
N ASN A 693 -16.51 7.25 -29.58
CA ASN A 693 -16.71 5.82 -29.59
C ASN A 693 -16.83 5.20 -28.20
N HIS A 694 -16.75 5.98 -27.10
CA HIS A 694 -16.83 5.46 -25.74
C HIS A 694 -18.24 5.63 -25.15
N PHE A 695 -18.71 4.62 -24.42
CA PHE A 695 -20.04 4.56 -23.81
C PHE A 695 -20.14 5.39 -22.53
N SER A 696 -21.32 5.96 -22.31
CA SER A 696 -21.79 6.46 -21.02
C SER A 696 -22.56 5.33 -20.34
N THR A 697 -22.01 4.72 -19.29
CA THR A 697 -22.61 3.51 -18.71
C THR A 697 -23.48 3.86 -17.52
N ILE A 698 -24.76 3.46 -17.57
CA ILE A 698 -25.64 3.49 -16.41
C ILE A 698 -25.82 2.05 -15.95
N GLY A 699 -25.49 1.80 -14.69
CA GLY A 699 -25.56 0.48 -14.09
C GLY A 699 -26.71 0.32 -13.11
N LEU A 700 -26.99 -0.91 -12.73
CA LEU A 700 -27.83 -1.22 -11.57
C LEU A 700 -27.15 -2.25 -10.64
N ILE A 701 -27.58 -2.26 -9.39
CA ILE A 701 -27.15 -3.23 -8.37
C ILE A 701 -28.33 -3.64 -7.49
N GLY A 702 -28.33 -4.90 -7.01
CA GLY A 702 -29.24 -5.38 -5.97
C GLY A 702 -30.71 -5.53 -6.39
N MET A 703 -30.97 -6.03 -7.59
CA MET A 703 -32.36 -6.20 -8.07
C MET A 703 -33.13 -7.24 -7.26
N ASN A 704 -32.47 -8.30 -6.77
CA ASN A 704 -33.10 -9.28 -5.88
C ASN A 704 -33.60 -8.62 -4.59
N GLU A 705 -32.77 -7.82 -3.93
CA GLU A 705 -33.14 -7.12 -2.71
C GLU A 705 -34.18 -6.03 -2.98
N ALA A 706 -34.19 -5.43 -4.18
CA ALA A 706 -35.26 -4.53 -4.61
C ALA A 706 -36.61 -5.26 -4.68
N CYS A 707 -36.65 -6.47 -5.25
CA CYS A 707 -37.84 -7.33 -5.25
C CYS A 707 -38.27 -7.70 -3.84
N LEU A 708 -37.32 -8.08 -2.97
CA LEU A 708 -37.62 -8.42 -1.57
C LEU A 708 -38.21 -7.22 -0.81
N ASN A 709 -37.68 -6.01 -1.03
CA ASN A 709 -38.15 -4.81 -0.36
C ASN A 709 -39.52 -4.33 -0.90
N PHE A 710 -39.76 -4.46 -2.20
CA PHE A 710 -40.94 -3.89 -2.85
C PHE A 710 -42.11 -4.88 -3.00
N LEU A 711 -41.82 -6.11 -3.42
CA LEU A 711 -42.81 -7.16 -3.68
C LEU A 711 -42.92 -8.17 -2.53
N GLY A 712 -41.89 -8.28 -1.69
CA GLY A 712 -41.81 -9.30 -0.63
C GLY A 712 -41.37 -10.69 -1.13
N CYS A 713 -40.97 -10.80 -2.40
CA CYS A 713 -40.51 -12.04 -3.03
C CYS A 713 -39.11 -11.89 -3.66
N SER A 714 -38.41 -13.00 -3.87
CA SER A 714 -37.10 -13.01 -4.52
C SER A 714 -37.17 -12.91 -6.05
N ILE A 715 -36.04 -12.61 -6.71
CA ILE A 715 -35.96 -12.64 -8.19
C ILE A 715 -36.13 -14.05 -8.78
N GLY A 716 -35.98 -15.10 -7.96
CA GLY A 716 -36.17 -16.49 -8.38
C GLY A 716 -37.63 -16.90 -8.54
N GLU A 717 -38.57 -16.09 -8.05
CA GLU A 717 -40.01 -16.34 -8.15
C GLU A 717 -40.59 -15.70 -9.42
N PRO A 718 -41.66 -16.25 -10.01
CA PRO A 718 -42.22 -15.75 -11.28
C PRO A 718 -42.56 -14.26 -11.28
N GLU A 719 -43.08 -13.75 -10.15
CA GLU A 719 -43.43 -12.34 -9.97
C GLU A 719 -42.19 -11.44 -9.92
N GLY A 720 -41.20 -11.79 -9.10
CA GLY A 720 -39.94 -11.05 -8.99
C GLY A 720 -39.12 -11.04 -10.28
N LEU A 721 -39.13 -12.15 -11.03
CA LEU A 721 -38.52 -12.23 -12.36
C LEU A 721 -39.23 -11.32 -13.37
N SER A 722 -40.57 -11.37 -13.42
CA SER A 722 -41.37 -10.54 -14.33
C SER A 722 -41.16 -9.05 -14.07
N PHE A 723 -41.15 -8.64 -12.80
CA PHE A 723 -40.88 -7.27 -12.41
C PHE A 723 -39.46 -6.81 -12.78
N SER A 724 -38.46 -7.67 -12.55
CA SER A 724 -37.07 -7.37 -12.90
C SER A 724 -36.86 -7.17 -14.40
N ILE A 725 -37.52 -7.99 -15.24
CA ILE A 725 -37.51 -7.81 -16.70
C ILE A 725 -38.13 -6.46 -17.08
N LYS A 726 -39.29 -6.12 -16.49
CA LYS A 726 -39.97 -4.85 -16.74
C LYS A 726 -39.09 -3.65 -16.36
N VAL A 727 -38.33 -3.75 -15.27
CA VAL A 727 -37.34 -2.74 -14.85
C VAL A 727 -36.22 -2.60 -15.87
N LEU A 728 -35.63 -3.71 -16.34
CA LEU A 728 -34.57 -3.68 -17.34
C LEU A 728 -35.05 -3.11 -18.69
N ASP A 729 -36.25 -3.46 -19.13
CA ASP A 729 -36.86 -2.93 -20.35
C ASP A 729 -37.10 -1.42 -20.25
N PHE A 730 -37.57 -0.95 -19.09
CA PHE A 730 -37.70 0.48 -18.82
C PHE A 730 -36.35 1.19 -18.91
N MET A 731 -35.32 0.68 -18.21
CA MET A 731 -33.99 1.28 -18.25
C MET A 731 -33.45 1.29 -19.69
N ARG A 732 -33.56 0.19 -20.41
CA ARG A 732 -33.13 0.08 -21.82
C ARG A 732 -33.78 1.13 -22.70
N LYS A 733 -35.10 1.34 -22.58
CA LYS A 733 -35.82 2.37 -23.34
C LYS A 733 -35.30 3.78 -23.01
N ARG A 734 -35.08 4.08 -21.73
CA ARG A 734 -34.55 5.39 -21.32
C ARG A 734 -33.14 5.65 -21.84
N LEU A 735 -32.29 4.62 -21.90
CA LEU A 735 -30.98 4.75 -22.53
C LEU A 735 -31.10 5.07 -24.02
N GLN A 736 -32.04 4.47 -24.75
CA GLN A 736 -32.29 4.82 -26.15
C GLN A 736 -32.70 6.29 -26.30
N ASP A 737 -33.62 6.77 -25.46
CA ASP A 737 -34.02 8.18 -25.43
C ASP A 737 -32.81 9.11 -25.21
N PHE A 738 -31.92 8.75 -24.27
CA PHE A 738 -30.70 9.54 -23.99
C PHE A 738 -29.71 9.54 -25.17
N GLN A 739 -29.62 8.44 -25.92
CA GLN A 739 -28.78 8.38 -27.11
C GLN A 739 -29.27 9.28 -28.23
N GLU A 740 -30.60 9.37 -28.41
CA GLU A 740 -31.23 10.28 -29.36
C GLU A 740 -31.06 11.74 -28.93
N GLU A 741 -31.26 12.04 -27.64
CA GLU A 741 -31.15 13.39 -27.07
C GLU A 741 -29.73 13.95 -27.15
N THR A 742 -28.73 13.16 -26.75
CA THR A 742 -27.35 13.63 -26.60
C THR A 742 -26.48 13.40 -27.83
N GLY A 743 -26.89 12.48 -28.70
CA GLY A 743 -26.07 11.98 -29.79
C GLY A 743 -24.87 11.13 -29.33
N ASN A 744 -24.75 10.81 -28.03
CA ASN A 744 -23.72 9.93 -27.47
C ASN A 744 -24.29 8.52 -27.22
N ILE A 745 -23.41 7.52 -27.13
CA ILE A 745 -23.80 6.13 -26.92
C ILE A 745 -23.86 5.80 -25.42
N PHE A 746 -24.87 5.05 -25.03
CA PHE A 746 -25.15 4.65 -23.65
C PHE A 746 -25.31 3.14 -23.57
N ASN A 747 -24.92 2.55 -22.44
CA ASN A 747 -25.17 1.13 -22.23
C ASN A 747 -25.62 0.85 -20.80
N LEU A 748 -26.28 -0.31 -20.66
CA LEU A 748 -26.72 -0.85 -19.39
C LEU A 748 -25.70 -1.88 -18.91
N GLU A 749 -25.32 -1.82 -17.63
CA GLU A 749 -24.44 -2.80 -17.01
C GLU A 749 -25.04 -3.30 -15.69
N ALA A 750 -25.09 -4.62 -15.51
CA ALA A 750 -25.17 -5.19 -14.17
C ALA A 750 -23.79 -5.05 -13.55
N THR A 751 -23.59 -3.99 -12.75
CA THR A 751 -22.24 -3.66 -12.29
C THR A 751 -21.74 -4.72 -11.33
N PRO A 752 -20.42 -5.02 -11.29
CA PRO A 752 -19.87 -6.15 -10.52
C PRO A 752 -20.06 -6.13 -8.99
N ALA A 753 -20.74 -5.11 -8.46
CA ALA A 753 -20.85 -4.83 -7.03
C ALA A 753 -22.01 -5.60 -6.37
#